data_AF-I0V490-F1
#
_entry.id   AF-I0V490-F1
#
_cell.length_a   1.000
_cell.length_b   1.000
_cell.length_c   1.000
_cell.angle_alpha   90.00
_cell.angle_beta   90.00
_cell.angle_gamma   90.00
#
_symmetry.space_group_name_H-M   'P 1'
#
loop_
_entity.id
_entity.type
_entity.pdbx_description
1 polymer ?
#
loop_
_entity_poly.entity_id
_entity_poly.type
_entity_poly.pdbx_seq_one_letter_code
_entity_poly.pdbx_strand_id
1 'polypeptide(L)'
;MTGFLRRHWLLLVLLAGGITLRVLVWLAYEPALLYIDSFRYLNNLDALRPTDLNPLGYTVVLKVLFAFGGLAFVQAIQHVLGVLLAVSLYALTLRYTSRRWIGALVAAPVLLDAYQLQIEALIMSEVWFQALLVGVLWALLGRAGHSEPSWWRAGLAGVLIGLAVITRTIGFTLVVPMVAYLVLAGGAWRSKAGWKRIGVRGAAGLLGVAAVLFPYSAYFYSQAGHWGLTGATGNVLYGRAASIADCSELPRNDAGLQLFCPDEPIEARQGIDYYTHVVYGNPEWPPQGLPDARSKEQLANQFAKEVFLNQPFDFTGSILRDFAKNFDPVKRTHHNDVPVERWHFQLTYPYYDIGDATVEEYNATTYAYDGVLPRADSGLTAFLRGYQLGGGYTWGPLLAVFGLLGLLASAGVGRARRSGLRGAALLATGSGLIILLGAASFEFSWRYQLPALVLLPLGGALGLAAIIGARGDSTGAAKGRRPTLDDYPDDIDAEAVADFRQRYGNSPLTPLVVVIAAYNEAKGIGAVLRGMPTHCGDLPVSTLVVVDGATDNTAEVAGEAGAYVCVAKRNRGQGAALRLGYHLATECGARYIVTTDADGQYDNNEMPMLVKPLLDDTADFVTGSRRLGSYEHDSAVRWLGVRVFAWLASLLTLRKITDTSFGFRAMKAELATSVTLREPQYQSSELLLGVMARGARVLEVPMSMRLRNNGTSKKGRSLKYGANYARVMTGTWLREYVLRGGKRAGRAVRTS
;
A
#
# COMPACT_ATOMS: atom_id res chain seq x y z
N MET A 1 0.85 -17.80 16.14
CA MET A 1 1.44 -17.45 14.81
C MET A 1 0.45 -17.38 13.64
N THR A 2 -0.76 -17.96 13.70
CA THR A 2 -1.72 -18.03 12.58
C THR A 2 -2.26 -16.68 12.07
N GLY A 3 -2.34 -15.66 12.94
CA GLY A 3 -2.89 -14.34 12.58
C GLY A 3 -1.97 -13.44 11.75
N PHE A 4 -0.64 -13.57 11.86
CA PHE A 4 0.31 -12.78 11.04
C PHE A 4 0.36 -13.33 9.61
N LEU A 5 0.56 -14.64 9.48
CA LEU A 5 0.56 -15.37 8.20
C LEU A 5 -0.72 -15.08 7.41
N ARG A 6 -1.90 -15.21 8.03
CA ARG A 6 -3.18 -14.92 7.38
C ARG A 6 -3.33 -13.47 6.95
N ARG A 7 -2.70 -12.52 7.66
CA ARG A 7 -2.76 -11.09 7.32
C ARG A 7 -1.82 -10.73 6.16
N HIS A 8 -0.65 -11.36 6.07
CA HIS A 8 0.42 -11.00 5.14
C HIS A 8 0.65 -12.08 4.06
N TRP A 9 -0.28 -13.02 3.88
CA TRP A 9 -0.13 -14.20 3.02
C TRP A 9 0.34 -13.86 1.60
N LEU A 10 -0.22 -12.80 0.99
CA LEU A 10 0.14 -12.42 -0.38
C LEU A 10 1.60 -11.96 -0.48
N LEU A 11 2.09 -11.18 0.50
CA LEU A 11 3.50 -10.82 0.56
C LEU A 11 4.38 -12.07 0.75
N LEU A 12 3.97 -13.01 1.61
CA LEU A 12 4.75 -14.22 1.88
C LEU A 12 4.88 -15.12 0.64
N VAL A 13 3.81 -15.25 -0.15
CA VAL A 13 3.85 -15.97 -1.43
C VAL A 13 4.80 -15.28 -2.41
N LEU A 14 4.72 -13.95 -2.53
CA LEU A 14 5.61 -13.18 -3.39
C LEU A 14 7.08 -13.28 -2.94
N LEU A 15 7.34 -13.25 -1.62
CA LEU A 15 8.68 -13.42 -1.06
C LEU A 15 9.23 -14.81 -1.36
N ALA A 16 8.43 -15.86 -1.15
CA ALA A 16 8.85 -17.22 -1.47
C ALA A 16 9.22 -17.36 -2.95
N GLY A 17 8.38 -16.85 -3.87
CA GLY A 17 8.66 -16.85 -5.30
C GLY A 17 9.91 -16.02 -5.66
N GLY A 18 10.00 -14.78 -5.15
CA GLY A 18 11.12 -13.88 -5.45
C GLY A 18 12.46 -14.34 -4.86
N ILE A 19 12.48 -14.97 -3.68
CA ILE A 19 13.68 -15.59 -3.10
C ILE A 19 14.08 -16.81 -3.93
N THR A 20 13.11 -17.65 -4.31
CA THR A 20 13.39 -18.82 -5.16
C THR A 20 14.02 -18.40 -6.47
N LEU A 21 13.46 -17.40 -7.17
CA LEU A 21 14.02 -16.90 -8.41
C LEU A 21 15.45 -16.36 -8.25
N ARG A 22 15.76 -15.65 -7.16
CA ARG A 22 17.13 -15.18 -6.87
C ARG A 22 18.11 -16.33 -6.64
N VAL A 23 17.70 -17.35 -5.89
CA VAL A 23 18.52 -18.56 -5.70
C VAL A 23 18.75 -19.27 -7.03
N LEU A 24 17.73 -19.39 -7.87
CA LEU A 24 17.87 -19.99 -9.21
C LEU A 24 18.84 -19.19 -10.08
N VAL A 25 18.78 -17.85 -10.07
CA VAL A 25 19.74 -17.00 -10.80
C VAL A 25 21.16 -17.19 -10.27
N TRP A 26 21.32 -17.23 -8.95
CA TRP A 26 22.63 -17.42 -8.32
C TRP A 26 23.26 -18.79 -8.63
N LEU A 27 22.45 -19.83 -8.78
CA LEU A 27 22.93 -21.16 -9.19
C LEU A 27 23.09 -21.30 -10.71
N ALA A 28 22.36 -20.50 -11.50
CA ALA A 28 22.38 -20.58 -12.96
C ALA A 28 23.66 -20.02 -13.58
N TYR A 29 24.26 -19.01 -12.95
CA TYR A 29 25.48 -18.36 -13.43
C TYR A 29 26.48 -18.33 -12.29
N GLU A 30 27.69 -18.80 -12.55
CA GLU A 30 28.77 -18.78 -11.57
C GLU A 30 30.07 -18.27 -12.18
N PRO A 31 30.76 -17.30 -11.53
CA PRO A 31 30.32 -16.54 -10.37
C PRO A 31 29.28 -15.47 -10.79
N ALA A 32 29.35 -14.24 -10.27
CA ALA A 32 28.44 -13.17 -10.69
C ALA A 32 28.64 -12.77 -12.16
N LEU A 33 27.55 -12.35 -12.80
CA LEU A 33 27.60 -11.85 -14.17
C LEU A 33 28.41 -10.56 -14.25
N LEU A 34 29.22 -10.45 -15.31
CA LEU A 34 30.02 -9.27 -15.60
C LEU A 34 29.52 -8.59 -16.86
N TYR A 35 29.44 -7.26 -16.82
CA TYR A 35 29.16 -6.40 -17.97
C TYR A 35 30.37 -5.49 -18.23
N ILE A 36 30.39 -4.82 -19.38
CA ILE A 36 31.48 -3.90 -19.76
C ILE A 36 31.73 -2.85 -18.66
N ASP A 37 30.68 -2.35 -18.01
CA ASP A 37 30.79 -1.42 -16.89
C ASP A 37 31.39 -2.04 -15.62
N SER A 38 31.25 -3.36 -15.41
CA SER A 38 31.78 -4.05 -14.23
C SER A 38 33.30 -3.87 -14.13
N PHE A 39 34.01 -4.04 -15.24
CA PHE A 39 35.46 -3.84 -15.30
C PHE A 39 35.87 -2.41 -14.98
N ARG A 40 35.07 -1.40 -15.34
CA ARG A 40 35.33 0.01 -14.97
C ARG A 40 35.33 0.19 -13.45
N TYR A 41 34.48 -0.53 -12.72
CA TYR A 41 34.47 -0.48 -11.26
C TYR A 41 35.62 -1.28 -10.66
N LEU A 42 35.84 -2.51 -11.15
CA LEU A 42 36.88 -3.42 -10.65
C LEU A 42 38.29 -2.84 -10.84
N ASN A 43 38.56 -2.27 -12.01
CA ASN A 43 39.87 -1.67 -12.33
C ASN A 43 40.17 -0.40 -11.52
N ASN A 44 39.17 0.18 -10.85
CA ASN A 44 39.32 1.39 -10.04
C ASN A 44 39.20 1.14 -8.52
N LEU A 45 39.19 -0.13 -8.08
CA LEU A 45 39.07 -0.47 -6.65
C LEU A 45 40.26 0.04 -5.82
N ASP A 46 41.47 -0.02 -6.35
CA ASP A 46 42.67 0.39 -5.63
C ASP A 46 42.92 1.89 -5.74
N ALA A 47 42.86 2.42 -6.96
CA ALA A 47 43.22 3.80 -7.25
C ALA A 47 42.15 4.81 -6.82
N LEU A 48 40.87 4.40 -6.76
CA LEU A 48 39.73 5.25 -6.38
C LEU A 48 39.74 6.61 -7.10
N ARG A 49 39.99 6.60 -8.41
CA ARG A 49 40.08 7.79 -9.26
C ARG A 49 38.69 8.39 -9.50
N PRO A 50 38.40 9.62 -9.02
CA PRO A 50 37.10 10.26 -9.23
C PRO A 50 36.92 10.79 -10.66
N THR A 51 38.02 10.84 -11.43
CA THR A 51 38.10 11.32 -12.81
C THR A 51 37.75 10.26 -13.85
N ASP A 52 37.45 9.03 -13.44
CA ASP A 52 36.96 8.01 -14.36
C ASP A 52 35.51 8.31 -14.78
N LEU A 53 35.02 7.61 -15.81
CA LEU A 53 33.66 7.77 -16.32
C LEU A 53 32.60 7.54 -15.24
N ASN A 54 32.80 6.53 -14.40
CA ASN A 54 31.87 6.18 -13.34
C ASN A 54 32.24 6.88 -12.01
N PRO A 55 31.30 7.55 -11.33
CA PRO A 55 31.52 8.05 -9.98
C PRO A 55 31.89 6.95 -8.97
N LEU A 56 32.62 7.31 -7.90
CA LEU A 56 33.20 6.34 -6.96
C LEU A 56 32.23 5.66 -5.99
N GLY A 57 30.98 6.12 -5.89
CA GLY A 57 30.05 5.68 -4.85
C GLY A 57 29.87 4.16 -4.82
N TYR A 58 29.68 3.53 -5.98
CA TYR A 58 29.59 2.06 -6.05
C TYR A 58 30.95 1.37 -5.88
N THR A 59 32.03 1.92 -6.44
CA THR A 59 33.39 1.39 -6.28
C THR A 59 33.80 1.30 -4.81
N VAL A 60 33.47 2.32 -3.99
CA VAL A 60 33.73 2.31 -2.54
C VAL A 60 32.92 1.20 -1.85
N VAL A 61 31.66 1.01 -2.24
CA VAL A 61 30.83 -0.10 -1.71
C VAL A 61 31.43 -1.45 -2.07
N LEU A 62 31.83 -1.64 -3.33
CA LEU A 62 32.48 -2.87 -3.79
C LEU A 62 33.76 -3.15 -3.02
N LYS A 63 34.62 -2.15 -2.81
CA LYS A 63 35.85 -2.29 -2.03
C LYS A 63 35.59 -2.82 -0.61
N VAL A 64 34.51 -2.37 0.03
CA VAL A 64 34.09 -2.87 1.34
C VAL A 64 33.59 -4.32 1.25
N LEU A 65 32.77 -4.65 0.25
CA LEU A 65 32.23 -6.01 0.09
C LEU A 65 33.32 -7.03 -0.24
N PHE A 66 34.28 -6.67 -1.09
CA PHE A 66 35.40 -7.53 -1.46
C PHE A 66 36.37 -7.81 -0.31
N ALA A 67 36.29 -7.05 0.80
CA ALA A 67 36.99 -7.41 2.03
C ALA A 67 36.42 -8.68 2.71
N PHE A 68 35.24 -9.14 2.31
CA PHE A 68 34.55 -10.28 2.92
C PHE A 68 34.35 -11.49 1.97
N GLY A 69 34.41 -11.30 0.65
CA GLY A 69 34.24 -12.38 -0.32
C GLY A 69 34.39 -11.92 -1.78
N GLY A 70 34.31 -12.87 -2.73
CA GLY A 70 34.44 -12.63 -4.17
C GLY A 70 33.19 -12.09 -4.86
N LEU A 71 33.13 -12.21 -6.18
CA LEU A 71 32.01 -11.74 -7.01
C LEU A 71 30.70 -12.44 -6.62
N ALA A 72 30.74 -13.75 -6.34
CA ALA A 72 29.56 -14.51 -5.93
C ALA A 72 28.98 -13.98 -4.60
N PHE A 73 29.83 -13.52 -3.68
CA PHE A 73 29.39 -12.89 -2.44
C PHE A 73 28.72 -11.53 -2.70
N VAL A 74 29.30 -10.69 -3.55
CA VAL A 74 28.71 -9.41 -3.93
C VAL A 74 27.32 -9.62 -4.55
N GLN A 75 27.18 -10.57 -5.48
CA GLN A 75 25.89 -10.96 -6.05
C GLN A 75 24.88 -11.38 -4.97
N ALA A 76 25.29 -12.24 -4.02
CA ALA A 76 24.40 -12.67 -2.94
C ALA A 76 23.90 -11.48 -2.10
N ILE A 77 24.78 -10.51 -1.78
CA ILE A 77 24.39 -9.28 -1.07
C ILE A 77 23.41 -8.44 -1.90
N GLN A 78 23.63 -8.33 -3.21
CA GLN A 78 22.69 -7.61 -4.10
C GLN A 78 21.32 -8.28 -4.16
N HIS A 79 21.25 -9.61 -4.20
CA HIS A 79 19.99 -10.35 -4.12
C HIS A 79 19.26 -10.14 -2.79
N VAL A 80 19.99 -10.19 -1.67
CA VAL A 80 19.42 -9.87 -0.35
C VAL A 80 18.90 -8.44 -0.31
N LEU A 81 19.65 -7.49 -0.87
CA LEU A 81 19.25 -6.10 -0.97
C LEU A 81 17.96 -5.94 -1.78
N GLY A 82 17.81 -6.64 -2.91
CA GLY A 82 16.57 -6.71 -3.70
C GLY A 82 15.35 -7.14 -2.87
N VAL A 83 15.48 -8.19 -2.06
CA VAL A 83 14.42 -8.64 -1.14
C VAL A 83 14.12 -7.58 -0.07
N LEU A 84 15.16 -6.97 0.51
CA LEU A 84 15.00 -5.91 1.52
C LEU A 84 14.31 -4.67 0.95
N LEU A 85 14.56 -4.32 -0.32
CA LEU A 85 13.86 -3.22 -1.00
C LEU A 85 12.36 -3.49 -1.09
N ALA A 86 11.98 -4.69 -1.53
CA ALA A 86 10.58 -5.08 -1.61
C ALA A 86 9.87 -5.06 -0.25
N VAL A 87 10.51 -5.60 0.79
CA VAL A 87 9.98 -5.58 2.17
C VAL A 87 9.88 -4.16 2.70
N SER A 88 10.88 -3.32 2.44
CA SER A 88 10.92 -1.91 2.85
C SER A 88 9.81 -1.10 2.20
N LEU A 89 9.56 -1.29 0.91
CA LEU A 89 8.47 -0.64 0.19
C LEU A 89 7.09 -1.12 0.63
N TYR A 90 6.95 -2.43 0.88
CA TYR A 90 5.73 -2.99 1.47
C TYR A 90 5.43 -2.33 2.83
N ALA A 91 6.43 -2.30 3.73
CA ALA A 91 6.31 -1.72 5.04
C ALA A 91 6.01 -0.21 4.99
N LEU A 92 6.66 0.53 4.09
CA LEU A 92 6.38 1.95 3.87
C LEU A 92 4.94 2.17 3.40
N THR A 93 4.45 1.35 2.48
CA THR A 93 3.07 1.43 1.97
C THR A 93 2.05 1.22 3.09
N LEU A 94 2.30 0.28 4.01
CA LEU A 94 1.41 0.02 5.15
C LEU A 94 1.31 1.20 6.14
N ARG A 95 2.23 2.17 6.10
CA ARG A 95 2.10 3.41 6.89
C ARG A 95 1.02 4.35 6.37
N TYR A 96 0.57 4.13 5.13
CA TYR A 96 -0.38 5.00 4.43
C TYR A 96 -1.69 4.28 4.04
N THR A 97 -1.73 2.95 4.09
CA THR A 97 -2.96 2.16 3.87
C THR A 97 -3.06 0.96 4.82
N SER A 98 -4.29 0.62 5.23
CA SER A 98 -4.56 -0.61 5.98
C SER A 98 -4.74 -1.84 5.10
N ARG A 99 -4.76 -1.66 3.76
CA ARG A 99 -4.98 -2.73 2.79
C ARG A 99 -3.66 -3.36 2.39
N ARG A 100 -3.35 -4.49 3.01
CA ARG A 100 -2.09 -5.21 2.83
C ARG A 100 -1.82 -5.67 1.39
N TRP A 101 -2.87 -5.99 0.63
CA TRP A 101 -2.70 -6.35 -0.78
C TRP A 101 -2.16 -5.19 -1.63
N ILE A 102 -2.45 -3.93 -1.28
CA ILE A 102 -1.87 -2.76 -1.96
C ILE A 102 -0.35 -2.73 -1.73
N GLY A 103 0.10 -2.98 -0.49
CA GLY A 103 1.53 -3.10 -0.20
C GLY A 103 2.18 -4.25 -0.97
N ALA A 104 1.48 -5.38 -1.11
CA ALA A 104 1.99 -6.52 -1.87
C ALA A 104 2.16 -6.20 -3.36
N LEU A 105 1.26 -5.40 -3.95
CA LEU A 105 1.42 -4.91 -5.33
C LEU A 105 2.65 -4.01 -5.52
N VAL A 106 3.05 -3.26 -4.49
CA VAL A 106 4.29 -2.46 -4.54
C VAL A 106 5.53 -3.34 -4.48
N ALA A 107 5.50 -4.42 -3.68
CA ALA A 107 6.62 -5.35 -3.55
C ALA A 107 6.81 -6.26 -4.77
N ALA A 108 5.72 -6.60 -5.48
CA ALA A 108 5.76 -7.59 -6.55
C ALA A 108 6.73 -7.27 -7.70
N PRO A 109 6.79 -6.03 -8.25
CA PRO A 109 7.75 -5.68 -9.30
C PRO A 109 9.20 -5.94 -8.90
N VAL A 110 9.59 -5.57 -7.68
CA VAL A 110 10.97 -5.79 -7.20
C VAL A 110 11.25 -7.28 -6.98
N LEU A 111 10.27 -8.04 -6.48
CA LEU A 111 10.45 -9.46 -6.18
C LEU A 111 10.51 -10.34 -7.43
N LEU A 112 9.71 -10.02 -8.45
CA LEU A 112 9.42 -10.94 -9.55
C LEU A 112 9.95 -10.48 -10.92
N ASP A 113 10.33 -9.22 -11.11
CA ASP A 113 10.76 -8.74 -12.43
C ASP A 113 12.09 -9.37 -12.86
N ALA A 114 12.09 -10.11 -13.96
CA ALA A 114 13.28 -10.78 -14.48
C ALA A 114 14.47 -9.84 -14.76
N TYR A 115 14.22 -8.59 -15.16
CA TYR A 115 15.29 -7.61 -15.40
C TYR A 115 15.86 -7.10 -14.08
N GLN A 116 15.03 -6.99 -13.04
CA GLN A 116 15.49 -6.73 -11.68
C GLN A 116 16.31 -7.90 -11.13
N LEU A 117 15.87 -9.14 -11.36
CA LEU A 117 16.59 -10.34 -10.95
C LEU A 117 17.96 -10.43 -11.64
N GLN A 118 18.01 -10.13 -12.94
CA GLN A 118 19.25 -10.14 -13.69
C GLN A 118 20.20 -9.04 -13.21
N ILE A 119 19.73 -7.79 -13.04
CA ILE A 119 20.61 -6.69 -12.59
C ILE A 119 21.22 -6.95 -11.22
N GLU A 120 20.51 -7.67 -10.34
CA GLU A 120 21.05 -8.09 -9.04
C GLU A 120 22.18 -9.13 -9.16
N ALA A 121 22.22 -9.89 -10.26
CA ALA A 121 23.29 -10.82 -10.56
C ALA A 121 24.50 -10.20 -11.27
N LEU A 122 24.34 -9.00 -11.84
CA LEU A 122 25.43 -8.27 -12.47
C LEU A 122 26.19 -7.40 -11.45
N ILE A 123 27.52 -7.32 -11.57
CA ILE A 123 28.33 -6.39 -10.75
C ILE A 123 28.15 -4.97 -11.26
N MET A 124 27.09 -4.31 -10.80
CA MET A 124 26.67 -2.98 -11.24
C MET A 124 25.99 -2.14 -10.15
N SER A 125 25.94 -0.83 -10.36
CA SER A 125 25.50 0.16 -9.36
C SER A 125 23.99 0.26 -9.13
N GLU A 126 23.15 -0.40 -9.94
CA GLU A 126 21.69 -0.18 -9.99
C GLU A 126 21.00 -0.53 -8.68
N VAL A 127 21.30 -1.69 -8.09
CA VAL A 127 20.61 -2.17 -6.88
C VAL A 127 20.94 -1.25 -5.69
N TRP A 128 22.19 -0.82 -5.58
CA TRP A 128 22.64 0.15 -4.58
C TRP A 128 22.03 1.52 -4.79
N PHE A 129 21.95 1.97 -6.04
CA PHE A 129 21.25 3.20 -6.38
C PHE A 129 19.78 3.12 -5.95
N GLN A 130 19.05 2.05 -6.31
CA GLN A 130 17.67 1.83 -5.87
C GLN A 130 17.52 1.83 -4.35
N ALA A 131 18.48 1.25 -3.62
CA ALA A 131 18.48 1.27 -2.16
C ALA A 131 18.59 2.69 -1.57
N LEU A 132 19.42 3.54 -2.18
CA LEU A 132 19.48 4.95 -1.81
C LEU A 132 18.16 5.67 -2.12
N LEU A 133 17.51 5.40 -3.26
CA LEU A 133 16.19 5.95 -3.60
C LEU A 133 15.12 5.57 -2.57
N VAL A 134 15.05 4.28 -2.19
CA VAL A 134 14.12 3.80 -1.17
C VAL A 134 14.45 4.39 0.21
N GLY A 135 15.74 4.58 0.51
CA GLY A 135 16.20 5.30 1.69
C GLY A 135 15.69 6.74 1.74
N VAL A 136 15.77 7.49 0.63
CA VAL A 136 15.22 8.86 0.50
C VAL A 136 13.71 8.86 0.78
N LEU A 137 12.98 7.91 0.19
CA LEU A 137 11.55 7.74 0.45
C LEU A 137 11.27 7.47 1.93
N TRP A 138 12.05 6.63 2.62
CA TRP A 138 11.89 6.38 4.05
C TRP A 138 12.27 7.59 4.91
N ALA A 139 13.34 8.30 4.56
CA ALA A 139 13.74 9.51 5.26
C ALA A 139 12.59 10.54 5.23
N LEU A 140 11.91 10.71 4.10
CA LEU A 140 10.82 11.68 3.94
C LEU A 140 9.46 11.14 4.42
N LEU A 141 9.10 9.90 4.10
CA LEU A 141 7.76 9.31 4.29
C LEU A 141 7.66 8.30 5.45
N GLY A 142 8.77 7.92 6.09
CA GLY A 142 8.82 6.87 7.12
C GLY A 142 8.01 7.11 8.40
N ARG A 143 7.54 8.33 8.71
CA ARG A 143 6.55 8.54 9.77
C ARG A 143 5.14 8.46 9.19
N ALA A 144 4.32 7.58 9.76
CA ALA A 144 2.91 7.47 9.43
C ALA A 144 2.18 8.77 9.83
N GLY A 145 1.44 9.38 8.92
CA GLY A 145 0.78 10.67 9.19
C GLY A 145 0.89 11.68 8.06
N HIS A 146 0.04 12.70 8.11
CA HIS A 146 0.16 13.93 7.31
C HIS A 146 1.27 14.86 7.84
N SER A 147 2.16 14.32 8.67
CA SER A 147 3.16 15.09 9.40
C SER A 147 4.29 15.48 8.46
N GLU A 148 4.61 16.77 8.52
CA GLU A 148 5.80 17.37 7.94
C GLU A 148 7.06 16.58 8.36
N PRO A 149 8.00 16.26 7.45
CA PRO A 149 9.28 15.70 7.87
C PRO A 149 10.03 16.71 8.75
N SER A 150 10.71 16.21 9.79
CA SER A 150 11.60 17.02 10.61
C SER A 150 12.82 17.46 9.79
N TRP A 151 13.47 18.55 10.21
CA TRP A 151 14.65 19.09 9.53
C TRP A 151 15.77 18.04 9.38
N TRP A 152 16.04 17.22 10.40
CA TRP A 152 17.08 16.19 10.33
C TRP A 152 16.73 15.06 9.35
N ARG A 153 15.44 14.75 9.18
CA ARG A 153 14.97 13.77 8.18
C ARG A 153 15.11 14.31 6.77
N ALA A 154 14.86 15.60 6.58
CA ALA A 154 15.15 16.28 5.32
C ALA A 154 16.66 16.30 5.05
N GLY A 155 17.49 16.59 6.06
CA GLY A 155 18.95 16.50 5.96
C GLY A 155 19.46 15.11 5.61
N LEU A 156 18.94 14.06 6.27
CA LEU A 156 19.23 12.67 5.94
C LEU A 156 18.83 12.34 4.50
N ALA A 157 17.65 12.77 4.05
CA ALA A 157 17.24 12.60 2.65
C ALA A 157 18.22 13.30 1.69
N GLY A 158 18.70 14.49 2.05
CA GLY A 158 19.74 15.21 1.30
C GLY A 158 21.05 14.43 1.20
N VAL A 159 21.55 13.90 2.32
CA VAL A 159 22.76 13.05 2.34
C VAL A 159 22.57 11.81 1.46
N LEU A 160 21.42 11.14 1.54
CA LEU A 160 21.11 9.97 0.71
C LEU A 160 21.02 10.31 -0.78
N ILE A 161 20.48 11.49 -1.14
CA ILE A 161 20.52 11.99 -2.52
C ILE A 161 21.97 12.26 -2.96
N GLY A 162 22.79 12.88 -2.11
CA GLY A 162 24.21 13.10 -2.39
C GLY A 162 24.97 11.78 -2.65
N LEU A 163 24.73 10.76 -1.82
CA LEU A 163 25.25 9.41 -2.02
C LEU A 163 24.73 8.78 -3.32
N ALA A 164 23.45 8.99 -3.65
CA ALA A 164 22.85 8.51 -4.89
C ALA A 164 23.52 9.15 -6.11
N VAL A 165 23.81 10.45 -6.06
CA VAL A 165 24.51 11.20 -7.12
C VAL A 165 25.92 10.67 -7.36
N ILE A 166 26.70 10.46 -6.29
CA ILE A 166 28.05 9.89 -6.43
C ILE A 166 28.04 8.39 -6.71
N THR A 167 26.88 7.74 -6.73
CA THR A 167 26.71 6.36 -7.22
C THR A 167 26.31 6.39 -8.70
N ARG A 168 25.36 7.26 -9.05
CA ARG A 168 24.90 7.56 -10.40
C ARG A 168 24.44 9.02 -10.46
N THR A 169 25.06 9.82 -11.33
CA THR A 169 24.85 11.29 -11.41
C THR A 169 23.38 11.67 -11.63
N ILE A 170 22.60 10.82 -12.31
CA ILE A 170 21.15 11.01 -12.52
C ILE A 170 20.35 11.18 -11.21
N GLY A 171 20.88 10.70 -10.07
CA GLY A 171 20.30 10.92 -8.75
C GLY A 171 20.10 12.40 -8.40
N PHE A 172 20.82 13.32 -9.06
CA PHE A 172 20.70 14.76 -8.83
C PHE A 172 19.29 15.28 -9.14
N THR A 173 18.61 14.64 -10.09
CA THR A 173 17.23 14.98 -10.46
C THR A 173 16.25 14.88 -9.28
N LEU A 174 16.56 14.09 -8.25
CA LEU A 174 15.72 13.91 -7.06
C LEU A 174 15.62 15.14 -6.16
N VAL A 175 16.53 16.11 -6.30
CA VAL A 175 16.45 17.37 -5.55
C VAL A 175 15.13 18.08 -5.83
N VAL A 176 14.64 18.04 -7.09
CA VAL A 176 13.38 18.69 -7.50
C VAL A 176 12.16 18.09 -6.79
N PRO A 177 11.85 16.78 -6.89
CA PRO A 177 10.72 16.19 -6.19
C PRO A 177 10.86 16.24 -4.67
N MET A 178 12.09 16.19 -4.13
CA MET A 178 12.32 16.42 -2.70
C MET A 178 11.89 17.83 -2.29
N VAL A 179 12.38 18.87 -2.95
CA VAL A 179 12.03 20.28 -2.64
C VAL A 179 10.53 20.50 -2.81
N ALA A 180 9.93 20.01 -3.90
CA ALA A 180 8.49 20.09 -4.12
C ALA A 180 7.69 19.42 -2.99
N TYR A 181 8.11 18.23 -2.55
CA TYR A 181 7.51 17.56 -1.40
C TYR A 181 7.69 18.37 -0.11
N LEU A 182 8.88 18.89 0.15
CA LEU A 182 9.17 19.75 1.30
C LEU A 182 8.43 21.09 1.26
N VAL A 183 7.89 21.54 0.14
CA VAL A 183 6.97 22.70 0.12
C VAL A 183 5.54 22.25 0.45
N LEU A 184 5.09 21.14 -0.16
CA LEU A 184 3.71 20.68 -0.07
C LEU A 184 3.36 19.93 1.23
N ALA A 185 4.35 19.31 1.87
CA ALA A 185 4.16 18.47 3.05
C ALA A 185 3.47 19.24 4.19
N GLY A 186 2.43 18.62 4.76
CA GLY A 186 1.61 19.16 5.86
C GLY A 186 0.78 20.40 5.53
N GLY A 187 0.79 20.89 4.28
CA GLY A 187 0.12 22.14 3.93
C GLY A 187 0.77 23.38 4.54
N ALA A 188 2.04 23.29 4.99
CA ALA A 188 2.77 24.37 5.66
C ALA A 188 2.78 25.68 4.84
N TRP A 189 2.87 25.58 3.52
CA TRP A 189 2.90 26.70 2.58
C TRP A 189 1.69 27.64 2.68
N ARG A 190 0.58 27.20 3.30
CA ARG A 190 -0.65 27.99 3.48
C ARG A 190 -0.57 29.02 4.61
N SER A 191 0.50 29.04 5.39
CA SER A 191 0.66 29.97 6.52
C SER A 191 2.05 30.60 6.56
N LYS A 192 2.15 31.85 7.02
CA LYS A 192 3.44 32.55 7.19
C LYS A 192 4.41 31.78 8.11
N ALA A 193 3.92 31.24 9.23
CA ALA A 193 4.72 30.42 10.13
C ALA A 193 5.21 29.11 9.49
N GLY A 194 4.44 28.54 8.56
CA GLY A 194 4.84 27.34 7.83
C GLY A 194 5.96 27.59 6.82
N TRP A 195 6.08 28.78 6.23
CA TRP A 195 7.22 29.13 5.36
C TRP A 195 8.56 29.10 6.10
N LYS A 196 8.61 29.50 7.38
CA LYS A 196 9.82 29.34 8.20
C LYS A 196 10.20 27.86 8.37
N ARG A 197 9.21 26.98 8.61
CA ARG A 197 9.47 25.53 8.71
C ARG A 197 9.92 24.93 7.38
N ILE A 198 9.33 25.36 6.26
CA ILE A 198 9.75 24.99 4.90
C ILE A 198 11.20 25.42 4.67
N GLY A 199 11.56 26.66 5.02
CA GLY A 199 12.91 27.17 4.89
C GLY A 199 13.92 26.32 5.68
N VAL A 200 13.64 26.03 6.95
CA VAL A 200 14.54 25.22 7.79
C VAL A 200 14.74 23.80 7.24
N ARG A 201 13.67 23.10 6.85
CA ARG A 201 13.81 21.74 6.31
C ARG A 201 14.39 21.70 4.90
N GLY A 202 14.07 22.70 4.07
CA GLY A 202 14.65 22.87 2.74
C GLY A 202 16.15 23.13 2.82
N ALA A 203 16.58 24.06 3.68
CA ALA A 203 17.99 24.32 3.95
C ALA A 203 18.70 23.07 4.48
N ALA A 204 18.13 22.37 5.45
CA ALA A 204 18.71 21.12 5.95
C ALA A 204 18.87 20.07 4.84
N GLY A 205 17.87 19.89 3.98
CA GLY A 205 17.95 18.97 2.84
C GLY A 205 19.03 19.35 1.83
N LEU A 206 19.12 20.62 1.44
CA LEU A 206 20.15 21.10 0.52
C LEU A 206 21.56 21.02 1.12
N LEU A 207 21.71 21.36 2.42
CA LEU A 207 22.96 21.20 3.14
C LEU A 207 23.36 19.72 3.24
N GLY A 208 22.40 18.81 3.40
CA GLY A 208 22.67 17.37 3.36
C GLY A 208 23.22 16.90 2.01
N VAL A 209 22.67 17.40 0.90
CA VAL A 209 23.21 17.12 -0.45
C VAL A 209 24.64 17.68 -0.57
N ALA A 210 24.82 18.96 -0.21
CA ALA A 210 26.11 19.64 -0.29
C ALA A 210 27.18 18.98 0.58
N ALA A 211 26.82 18.46 1.75
CA ALA A 211 27.73 17.78 2.68
C ALA A 211 28.40 16.53 2.08
N VAL A 212 27.77 15.92 1.06
CA VAL A 212 28.36 14.79 0.32
C VAL A 212 29.03 15.27 -0.96
N LEU A 213 28.36 16.12 -1.74
CA LEU A 213 28.85 16.52 -3.06
C LEU A 213 30.05 17.45 -2.99
N PHE A 214 30.12 18.35 -1.99
CA PHE A 214 31.22 19.31 -1.89
C PHE A 214 32.56 18.61 -1.59
N PRO A 215 32.68 17.74 -0.56
CA PRO A 215 33.93 16.99 -0.34
C PRO A 215 34.31 16.11 -1.52
N TYR A 216 33.33 15.43 -2.14
CA TYR A 216 33.59 14.58 -3.30
C TYR A 216 34.08 15.40 -4.51
N SER A 217 33.46 16.56 -4.79
CA SER A 217 33.89 17.43 -5.89
C SER A 217 35.22 18.11 -5.60
N ALA A 218 35.54 18.40 -4.33
CA ALA A 218 36.86 18.87 -3.93
C ALA A 218 37.94 17.79 -4.17
N TYR A 219 37.62 16.51 -3.90
CA TYR A 219 38.50 15.40 -4.25
C TYR A 219 38.67 15.22 -5.76
N PHE A 220 37.59 15.42 -6.53
CA PHE A 220 37.67 15.48 -7.98
C PHE A 220 38.59 16.62 -8.43
N TYR A 221 38.43 17.83 -7.89
CA TYR A 221 39.26 18.99 -8.19
C TYR A 221 40.75 18.72 -7.90
N SER A 222 41.07 18.06 -6.78
CA SER A 222 42.47 17.76 -6.45
C SER A 222 43.15 16.83 -7.45
N GLN A 223 42.38 16.06 -8.23
CA GLN A 223 42.89 15.13 -9.25
C GLN A 223 42.82 15.72 -10.67
N ALA A 224 41.76 16.47 -10.99
CA ALA A 224 41.49 16.96 -12.35
C ALA A 224 41.91 18.43 -12.59
N GLY A 225 42.13 19.21 -11.53
CA GLY A 225 42.39 20.66 -11.64
C GLY A 225 41.15 21.51 -11.97
N HIS A 226 39.96 20.90 -12.08
CA HIS A 226 38.69 21.59 -12.26
C HIS A 226 37.57 20.93 -11.46
N TRP A 227 36.47 21.64 -11.21
CA TRP A 227 35.33 21.09 -10.47
C TRP A 227 34.55 20.11 -11.35
N GLY A 228 34.11 19.00 -10.76
CA GLY A 228 33.40 17.94 -11.46
C GLY A 228 32.88 16.86 -10.52
N LEU A 229 32.13 15.92 -11.08
CA LEU A 229 31.59 14.74 -10.38
C LEU A 229 31.94 13.41 -11.08
N THR A 230 32.36 13.48 -12.33
CA THR A 230 32.70 12.34 -13.19
C THR A 230 33.62 12.87 -14.31
N GLY A 231 34.49 12.01 -14.84
CA GLY A 231 35.25 12.31 -16.05
C GLY A 231 34.47 12.14 -17.36
N ALA A 232 33.15 11.90 -17.30
CA ALA A 232 32.31 11.92 -18.48
C ALA A 232 32.40 13.28 -19.19
N THR A 233 32.75 13.26 -20.47
CA THR A 233 32.98 14.45 -21.31
C THR A 233 31.79 14.72 -22.25
N GLY A 234 31.97 15.59 -23.25
CA GLY A 234 30.95 15.92 -24.26
C GLY A 234 30.48 14.77 -25.17
N ASN A 235 30.93 13.53 -24.97
CA ASN A 235 30.64 12.37 -25.82
C ASN A 235 29.15 11.97 -25.84
N VAL A 236 28.47 11.97 -24.69
CA VAL A 236 27.04 11.62 -24.60
C VAL A 236 26.17 12.74 -25.19
N LEU A 237 26.55 14.00 -24.93
CA LEU A 237 25.89 15.16 -25.52
C LEU A 237 26.01 15.15 -27.04
N TYR A 238 27.20 14.84 -27.54
CA TYR A 238 27.45 14.63 -28.96
C TYR A 238 26.57 13.52 -29.52
N GLY A 239 26.56 12.32 -28.93
CA GLY A 239 25.76 11.21 -29.46
C GLY A 239 24.26 11.53 -29.54
N ARG A 240 23.73 12.20 -28.50
CA ARG A 240 22.34 12.68 -28.51
C ARG A 240 22.10 13.68 -29.64
N ALA A 241 22.96 14.67 -29.82
CA ALA A 241 22.83 15.66 -30.88
C ALA A 241 22.99 15.04 -32.29
N ALA A 242 24.03 14.24 -32.50
CA ALA A 242 24.33 13.56 -33.75
C ALA A 242 23.15 12.69 -34.22
N SER A 243 22.47 12.00 -33.31
CA SER A 243 21.31 11.16 -33.66
C SER A 243 20.11 11.93 -34.24
N ILE A 244 20.05 13.25 -34.09
CA ILE A 244 18.90 14.08 -34.51
C ILE A 244 19.24 15.27 -35.41
N ALA A 245 20.50 15.70 -35.45
CA ALA A 245 20.92 16.97 -36.05
C ALA A 245 20.66 17.08 -37.56
N ASP A 246 19.67 17.86 -38.01
CA ASP A 246 19.67 18.32 -39.40
C ASP A 246 20.81 19.32 -39.60
N CYS A 247 21.89 18.89 -40.25
CA CYS A 247 23.08 19.72 -40.39
C CYS A 247 22.91 20.86 -41.39
N SER A 248 21.84 20.85 -42.20
CA SER A 248 21.52 21.95 -43.09
C SER A 248 21.11 23.22 -42.32
N GLU A 249 20.65 23.06 -41.08
CA GLU A 249 20.26 24.14 -40.16
C GLU A 249 21.41 24.63 -39.26
N LEU A 250 22.61 24.04 -39.38
CA LEU A 250 23.79 24.45 -38.60
C LEU A 250 24.63 25.50 -39.34
N PRO A 251 25.42 26.32 -38.62
CA PRO A 251 26.32 27.29 -39.24
C PRO A 251 27.28 26.63 -40.24
N ARG A 252 27.13 26.95 -41.53
CA ARG A 252 27.94 26.35 -42.62
C ARG A 252 29.38 26.88 -42.68
N ASN A 253 29.66 28.00 -42.02
CA ASN A 253 30.96 28.66 -41.99
C ASN A 253 31.88 28.15 -40.87
N ASP A 254 31.41 27.27 -39.98
CA ASP A 254 32.24 26.66 -38.94
C ASP A 254 32.64 25.22 -39.33
N ALA A 255 33.82 25.08 -39.92
CA ALA A 255 34.34 23.78 -40.36
C ALA A 255 34.48 22.76 -39.21
N GLY A 256 34.72 23.23 -37.98
CA GLY A 256 34.78 22.39 -36.79
C GLY A 256 33.43 21.77 -36.44
N LEU A 257 32.34 22.53 -36.57
CA LEU A 257 30.99 22.01 -36.35
C LEU A 257 30.53 21.08 -37.47
N GLN A 258 30.88 21.39 -38.72
CA GLN A 258 30.55 20.55 -39.87
C GLN A 258 31.21 19.17 -39.77
N LEU A 259 32.43 19.08 -39.20
CA LEU A 259 33.11 17.79 -38.98
C LEU A 259 32.37 16.86 -37.99
N PHE A 260 31.57 17.42 -37.08
CA PHE A 260 30.79 16.64 -36.12
C PHE A 260 29.42 16.23 -36.68
N CYS A 261 29.00 16.78 -37.82
CA CYS A 261 27.79 16.34 -38.49
C CYS A 261 27.94 14.91 -39.04
N PRO A 262 27.00 13.99 -38.75
CA PRO A 262 26.96 12.70 -39.42
C PRO A 262 26.60 12.84 -40.91
N ASP A 263 27.35 12.15 -41.77
CA ASP A 263 27.13 12.14 -43.22
C ASP A 263 25.84 11.42 -43.62
N GLU A 264 25.33 10.53 -42.76
CA GLU A 264 24.11 9.78 -43.04
C GLU A 264 22.84 10.66 -42.93
N PRO A 265 21.85 10.46 -43.83
CA PRO A 265 20.54 11.10 -43.68
C PRO A 265 19.89 10.65 -42.38
N ILE A 266 19.01 11.49 -41.80
CA ILE A 266 18.44 11.32 -40.45
C ILE A 266 17.82 9.93 -40.26
N GLU A 267 17.15 9.38 -41.27
CA GLU A 267 16.49 8.07 -41.20
C GLU A 267 17.46 6.88 -41.19
N ALA A 268 18.70 7.08 -41.63
CA ALA A 268 19.75 6.06 -41.68
C ALA A 268 20.79 6.21 -40.55
N ARG A 269 20.63 7.24 -39.70
CA ARG A 269 21.53 7.48 -38.57
C ARG A 269 21.48 6.37 -37.55
N GLN A 270 22.60 6.17 -36.88
CA GLN A 270 22.76 5.19 -35.83
C GLN A 270 22.28 5.71 -34.46
N GLY A 271 22.29 4.84 -33.46
CA GLY A 271 21.93 5.17 -32.09
C GLY A 271 22.95 6.03 -31.35
N ILE A 272 22.50 6.53 -30.20
CA ILE A 272 23.31 7.37 -29.31
C ILE A 272 24.54 6.59 -28.82
N ASP A 273 24.38 5.34 -28.38
CA ASP A 273 25.46 4.40 -28.03
C ASP A 273 26.58 4.38 -29.09
N TYR A 274 26.19 4.28 -30.37
CA TYR A 274 27.13 4.22 -31.49
C TYR A 274 27.92 5.52 -31.66
N TYR A 275 27.23 6.67 -31.75
CA TYR A 275 27.92 7.96 -31.91
C TYR A 275 28.77 8.32 -30.68
N THR A 276 28.34 7.94 -29.48
CA THR A 276 29.06 8.20 -28.23
C THR A 276 30.30 7.31 -28.08
N HIS A 277 30.20 6.01 -28.35
CA HIS A 277 31.25 5.05 -28.02
C HIS A 277 32.06 4.57 -29.23
N VAL A 278 31.47 4.48 -30.42
CA VAL A 278 32.17 4.02 -31.63
C VAL A 278 32.76 5.19 -32.40
N VAL A 279 31.98 6.25 -32.64
CA VAL A 279 32.46 7.42 -33.40
C VAL A 279 33.29 8.32 -32.51
N TYR A 280 32.68 8.96 -31.51
CA TYR A 280 33.41 9.86 -30.62
C TYR A 280 34.43 9.12 -29.75
N GLY A 281 34.09 7.92 -29.28
CA GLY A 281 34.97 7.11 -28.45
C GLY A 281 36.25 6.65 -29.15
N ASN A 282 36.28 6.63 -30.50
CA ASN A 282 37.49 6.33 -31.25
C ASN A 282 38.54 7.46 -31.05
N PRO A 283 39.72 7.17 -30.48
CA PRO A 283 40.78 8.16 -30.31
C PRO A 283 41.30 8.75 -31.63
N GLU A 284 41.21 8.00 -32.71
CA GLU A 284 41.66 8.40 -34.05
C GLU A 284 40.61 9.21 -34.82
N TRP A 285 39.39 9.33 -34.30
CA TRP A 285 38.33 10.11 -34.93
C TRP A 285 38.37 11.58 -34.45
N PRO A 286 38.27 12.57 -35.34
CA PRO A 286 38.16 12.44 -36.80
C PRO A 286 39.54 12.18 -37.46
N PRO A 287 39.60 11.30 -38.48
CA PRO A 287 40.87 10.86 -39.06
C PRO A 287 41.63 11.98 -39.78
N GLN A 288 40.96 13.05 -40.20
CA GLN A 288 41.58 14.22 -40.82
C GLN A 288 42.19 15.20 -39.80
N GLY A 289 42.05 14.94 -38.50
CA GLY A 289 42.42 15.88 -37.42
C GLY A 289 41.37 16.98 -37.21
N LEU A 290 41.57 17.79 -36.17
CA LEU A 290 40.68 18.91 -35.85
C LEU A 290 41.03 20.14 -36.71
N PRO A 291 40.04 20.86 -37.26
CA PRO A 291 40.28 21.93 -38.23
C PRO A 291 40.73 23.25 -37.58
N ASP A 292 40.71 23.36 -36.25
CA ASP A 292 41.13 24.54 -35.50
C ASP A 292 41.64 24.17 -34.09
N ALA A 293 42.00 25.18 -33.29
CA ALA A 293 42.62 25.01 -31.98
C ALA A 293 41.67 24.51 -30.87
N ARG A 294 40.35 24.41 -31.11
CA ARG A 294 39.40 23.88 -30.13
C ARG A 294 39.63 22.39 -29.95
N SER A 295 39.50 21.90 -28.72
CA SER A 295 39.59 20.47 -28.44
C SER A 295 38.38 19.70 -28.99
N LYS A 296 38.54 18.38 -29.18
CA LYS A 296 37.44 17.47 -29.57
C LYS A 296 36.23 17.60 -28.65
N GLU A 297 36.45 17.82 -27.36
CA GLU A 297 35.39 18.06 -26.37
C GLU A 297 34.71 19.42 -26.54
N GLN A 298 35.48 20.49 -26.75
CA GLN A 298 34.92 21.83 -26.97
C GLN A 298 34.03 21.85 -28.22
N LEU A 299 34.47 21.22 -29.31
CA LEU A 299 33.70 21.10 -30.55
C LEU A 299 32.43 20.25 -30.37
N ALA A 300 32.51 19.09 -29.71
CA ALA A 300 31.33 18.28 -29.40
C ALA A 300 30.29 19.05 -28.56
N ASN A 301 30.73 19.75 -27.51
CA ASN A 301 29.84 20.52 -26.66
C ASN A 301 29.20 21.68 -27.42
N GLN A 302 29.97 22.36 -28.30
CA GLN A 302 29.45 23.43 -29.13
C GLN A 302 28.46 22.90 -30.17
N PHE A 303 28.79 21.80 -30.85
CA PHE A 303 27.89 21.13 -31.79
C PHE A 303 26.57 20.75 -31.14
N ALA A 304 26.61 20.06 -30.00
CA ALA A 304 25.40 19.68 -29.28
C ALA A 304 24.56 20.89 -28.88
N LYS A 305 25.21 21.97 -28.40
CA LYS A 305 24.54 23.22 -28.07
C LYS A 305 23.86 23.86 -29.29
N GLU A 306 24.54 23.94 -30.43
CA GLU A 306 23.97 24.50 -31.65
C GLU A 306 22.79 23.68 -32.16
N VAL A 307 22.89 22.35 -32.14
CA VAL A 307 21.77 21.46 -32.50
C VAL A 307 20.58 21.70 -31.57
N PHE A 308 20.77 21.74 -30.25
CA PHE A 308 19.65 21.92 -29.31
C PHE A 308 19.00 23.30 -29.40
N LEU A 309 19.76 24.35 -29.75
CA LEU A 309 19.24 25.70 -29.89
C LEU A 309 18.50 25.91 -31.21
N ASN A 310 19.00 25.35 -32.32
CA ASN A 310 18.39 25.50 -33.64
C ASN A 310 17.26 24.47 -33.88
N GLN A 311 17.33 23.28 -33.26
CA GLN A 311 16.36 22.19 -33.42
C GLN A 311 15.72 21.74 -32.09
N PRO A 312 15.08 22.65 -31.33
CA PRO A 312 14.56 22.35 -29.99
C PRO A 312 13.40 21.35 -29.99
N PHE A 313 12.61 21.31 -31.07
CA PHE A 313 11.46 20.41 -31.20
C PHE A 313 11.88 18.98 -31.52
N ASP A 314 12.90 18.78 -32.38
CA ASP A 314 13.46 17.46 -32.67
C ASP A 314 14.15 16.87 -31.44
N PHE A 315 14.88 17.70 -30.71
CA PHE A 315 15.48 17.32 -29.44
C PHE A 315 14.42 16.90 -28.41
N THR A 316 13.43 17.75 -28.17
CA THR A 316 12.35 17.45 -27.20
C THR A 316 11.54 16.23 -27.64
N GLY A 317 11.21 16.12 -28.92
CA GLY A 317 10.49 15.00 -29.50
C GLY A 317 11.24 13.68 -29.37
N SER A 318 12.56 13.69 -29.58
CA SER A 318 13.44 12.54 -29.37
C SER A 318 13.39 12.04 -27.92
N ILE A 319 13.54 12.95 -26.96
CA ILE A 319 13.46 12.62 -25.52
C ILE A 319 12.09 12.05 -25.15
N LEU A 320 11.00 12.65 -25.64
CA LEU A 320 9.65 12.19 -25.33
C LEU A 320 9.35 10.82 -25.94
N ARG A 321 9.87 10.53 -27.15
CA ARG A 321 9.80 9.20 -27.75
C ARG A 321 10.54 8.17 -26.91
N ASP A 322 11.77 8.46 -26.50
CA ASP A 322 12.56 7.61 -25.61
C ASP A 322 11.89 7.40 -24.25
N PHE A 323 11.33 8.45 -23.68
CA PHE A 323 10.57 8.37 -22.43
C PHE A 323 9.34 7.46 -22.58
N ALA A 324 8.59 7.58 -23.67
CA ALA A 324 7.39 6.79 -23.92
C ALA A 324 7.67 5.28 -24.04
N LYS A 325 8.84 4.88 -24.57
CA LYS A 325 9.25 3.47 -24.67
C LYS A 325 9.23 2.75 -23.31
N ASN A 326 9.44 3.45 -22.20
CA ASN A 326 9.32 2.88 -20.84
C ASN A 326 7.92 2.31 -20.52
N PHE A 327 6.91 2.61 -21.33
CA PHE A 327 5.54 2.17 -21.13
C PHE A 327 5.05 1.21 -22.23
N ASP A 328 5.95 0.76 -23.11
CA ASP A 328 5.61 -0.22 -24.15
C ASP A 328 5.07 -1.53 -23.53
N PRO A 329 4.04 -2.16 -24.14
CA PRO A 329 3.47 -3.43 -23.66
C PRO A 329 4.48 -4.56 -23.57
N VAL A 330 5.48 -4.55 -24.46
CA VAL A 330 6.52 -5.57 -24.57
C VAL A 330 7.87 -4.89 -24.63
N LYS A 331 8.85 -5.40 -23.89
CA LYS A 331 10.22 -4.93 -24.01
C LYS A 331 10.83 -5.46 -25.30
N ARG A 332 11.17 -4.54 -26.21
CA ARG A 332 11.72 -4.81 -27.55
C ARG A 332 12.83 -3.82 -27.85
N THR A 333 13.70 -4.18 -28.80
CA THR A 333 14.70 -3.28 -29.38
C THR A 333 14.02 -2.46 -30.46
N HIS A 334 14.00 -1.13 -30.34
CA HIS A 334 13.64 -0.26 -31.46
C HIS A 334 14.87 0.09 -32.28
N HIS A 335 14.68 0.63 -33.49
CA HIS A 335 15.77 1.17 -34.28
C HIS A 335 16.56 2.19 -33.43
N ASN A 336 17.88 2.09 -33.43
CA ASN A 336 18.81 2.95 -32.68
C ASN A 336 18.85 2.78 -31.16
N ASP A 337 18.17 1.78 -30.60
CA ASP A 337 18.28 1.44 -29.18
C ASP A 337 19.43 0.48 -28.88
N VAL A 338 19.95 0.53 -27.65
CA VAL A 338 20.76 -0.55 -27.11
C VAL A 338 19.95 -1.85 -27.11
N PRO A 339 20.45 -2.96 -27.70
CA PRO A 339 19.69 -4.20 -27.83
C PRO A 339 19.14 -4.74 -26.49
N VAL A 340 17.85 -5.05 -26.42
CA VAL A 340 17.20 -5.61 -25.22
C VAL A 340 17.79 -6.97 -24.84
N GLU A 341 18.35 -7.68 -25.80
CA GLU A 341 19.02 -8.97 -25.65
C GLU A 341 20.21 -8.90 -24.69
N ARG A 342 20.81 -7.72 -24.48
CA ARG A 342 21.85 -7.54 -23.46
C ARG A 342 21.30 -7.77 -22.04
N TRP A 343 20.03 -7.44 -21.81
CA TRP A 343 19.33 -7.45 -20.51
C TRP A 343 18.46 -8.69 -20.31
N HIS A 344 18.85 -9.75 -20.97
CA HIS A 344 18.07 -10.94 -21.21
C HIS A 344 18.91 -12.09 -20.65
N PHE A 345 18.32 -12.97 -19.83
CA PHE A 345 19.02 -14.16 -19.35
C PHE A 345 19.53 -14.93 -20.57
N GLN A 346 20.82 -15.30 -20.57
CA GLN A 346 21.47 -15.98 -21.69
C GLN A 346 21.56 -17.48 -21.40
N LEU A 347 21.52 -18.30 -22.43
CA LEU A 347 21.59 -19.76 -22.26
C LEU A 347 22.99 -20.22 -21.86
N THR A 348 24.01 -19.43 -22.19
CA THR A 348 25.41 -19.60 -21.82
C THR A 348 25.87 -18.41 -20.98
N TYR A 349 27.05 -18.52 -20.37
CA TYR A 349 27.65 -17.37 -19.69
C TYR A 349 27.91 -16.25 -20.72
N PRO A 350 27.40 -15.03 -20.51
CA PRO A 350 27.53 -13.96 -21.49
C PRO A 350 28.89 -13.28 -21.41
N TYR A 351 29.56 -13.19 -22.56
CA TYR A 351 30.73 -12.35 -22.77
C TYR A 351 30.26 -11.15 -23.59
N TYR A 352 30.21 -9.98 -22.96
CA TYR A 352 29.80 -8.74 -23.61
C TYR A 352 31.06 -8.01 -24.07
N ASP A 353 31.05 -7.50 -25.30
CA ASP A 353 32.19 -6.92 -26.06
C ASP A 353 32.84 -7.94 -27.03
N ILE A 354 33.11 -7.51 -28.28
CA ILE A 354 33.27 -8.40 -29.44
C ILE A 354 34.77 -8.52 -29.80
N GLY A 355 35.48 -9.43 -29.14
CA GLY A 355 36.86 -9.82 -29.49
C GLY A 355 37.40 -10.98 -28.64
N ASP A 356 38.45 -11.65 -29.10
CA ASP A 356 39.05 -12.81 -28.41
C ASP A 356 39.69 -12.43 -27.05
N ALA A 357 40.19 -11.19 -26.92
CA ALA A 357 40.75 -10.66 -25.67
C ALA A 357 39.72 -10.55 -24.53
N THR A 358 38.43 -10.42 -24.87
CA THR A 358 37.34 -10.26 -23.88
C THR A 358 37.12 -11.53 -23.06
N VAL A 359 37.22 -12.72 -23.69
CA VAL A 359 37.04 -13.99 -22.98
C VAL A 359 38.16 -14.21 -21.95
N GLU A 360 39.40 -13.87 -22.33
CA GLU A 360 40.55 -13.97 -21.44
C GLU A 360 40.42 -13.05 -20.22
N GLU A 361 40.03 -11.79 -20.42
CA GLU A 361 39.84 -10.83 -19.32
C GLU A 361 38.75 -11.29 -18.34
N TYR A 362 37.63 -11.78 -18.86
CA TYR A 362 36.54 -12.32 -18.05
C TYR A 362 36.98 -13.55 -17.23
N ASN A 363 37.67 -14.50 -17.88
CA ASN A 363 38.18 -15.70 -17.23
C ASN A 363 39.23 -15.36 -16.16
N ALA A 364 40.16 -14.46 -16.47
CA ALA A 364 41.18 -14.01 -15.52
C ALA A 364 40.54 -13.31 -14.31
N THR A 365 39.57 -12.43 -14.55
CA THR A 365 38.88 -11.68 -13.49
C THR A 365 38.09 -12.62 -12.57
N THR A 366 37.23 -13.47 -13.13
CA THR A 366 36.42 -14.40 -12.33
C THR A 366 37.27 -15.40 -11.55
N TYR A 367 38.35 -15.91 -12.15
CA TYR A 367 39.29 -16.77 -11.46
C TYR A 367 40.05 -16.03 -10.35
N ALA A 368 40.43 -14.76 -10.55
CA ALA A 368 41.12 -13.97 -9.54
C ALA A 368 40.26 -13.71 -8.29
N TYR A 369 38.96 -13.47 -8.44
CA TYR A 369 38.07 -13.15 -7.32
C TYR A 369 37.43 -14.37 -6.65
N ASP A 370 37.12 -15.43 -7.41
CA ASP A 370 36.34 -16.57 -6.90
C ASP A 370 37.02 -17.93 -7.14
N GLY A 371 38.16 -17.97 -7.84
CA GLY A 371 38.89 -19.21 -8.12
C GLY A 371 38.18 -20.15 -9.10
N VAL A 372 37.16 -19.67 -9.80
CA VAL A 372 36.33 -20.44 -10.74
C VAL A 372 36.23 -19.72 -12.08
N LEU A 373 36.19 -20.51 -13.15
CA LEU A 373 35.93 -19.98 -14.49
C LEU A 373 34.42 -19.75 -14.69
N PRO A 374 34.03 -18.81 -15.57
CA PRO A 374 32.63 -18.53 -15.85
C PRO A 374 31.91 -19.77 -16.37
N ARG A 375 30.80 -20.14 -15.73
CA ARG A 375 29.95 -21.25 -16.15
C ARG A 375 28.47 -20.90 -16.02
N ALA A 376 27.65 -21.57 -16.82
CA ALA A 376 26.21 -21.45 -16.77
C ALA A 376 25.52 -22.82 -16.81
N ASP A 377 24.54 -23.05 -15.95
CA ASP A 377 23.73 -24.27 -15.95
C ASP A 377 22.61 -24.16 -16.99
N SER A 378 22.69 -24.97 -18.05
CA SER A 378 21.76 -24.91 -19.19
C SER A 378 20.28 -25.13 -18.82
N GLY A 379 19.97 -25.92 -17.79
CA GLY A 379 18.60 -26.18 -17.37
C GLY A 379 18.00 -24.99 -16.63
N LEU A 380 18.77 -24.41 -15.71
CA LEU A 380 18.37 -23.22 -14.97
C LEU A 380 18.32 -21.98 -15.86
N THR A 381 19.29 -21.78 -16.74
CA THR A 381 19.29 -20.64 -17.68
C THR A 381 18.12 -20.72 -18.67
N ALA A 382 17.79 -21.92 -19.18
CA ALA A 382 16.62 -22.12 -20.03
C ALA A 382 15.31 -21.80 -19.29
N PHE A 383 15.18 -22.22 -18.02
CA PHE A 383 14.02 -21.86 -17.20
C PHE A 383 13.92 -20.34 -17.00
N LEU A 384 15.01 -19.68 -16.61
CA LEU A 384 15.04 -18.22 -16.37
C LEU A 384 14.75 -17.43 -17.64
N ARG A 385 15.30 -17.86 -18.78
CA ARG A 385 14.99 -17.33 -20.11
C ARG A 385 13.50 -17.47 -20.42
N GLY A 386 12.94 -18.66 -20.23
CA GLY A 386 11.52 -18.94 -20.46
C GLY A 386 10.61 -18.11 -19.56
N TYR A 387 10.96 -17.98 -18.27
CA TYR A 387 10.27 -17.11 -17.33
C TYR A 387 10.27 -15.65 -17.80
N GLN A 388 11.44 -15.12 -18.17
CA GLN A 388 11.58 -13.74 -18.63
C GLN A 388 10.77 -13.47 -19.92
N LEU A 389 10.96 -14.29 -20.95
CA LEU A 389 10.30 -14.11 -22.25
C LEU A 389 8.80 -14.43 -22.20
N GLY A 390 8.39 -15.32 -21.28
CA GLY A 390 6.98 -15.65 -21.01
C GLY A 390 6.20 -14.59 -20.26
N GLY A 391 6.79 -13.41 -20.02
CA GLY A 391 6.13 -12.28 -19.36
C GLY A 391 6.42 -12.15 -17.86
N GLY A 392 7.45 -12.83 -17.34
CA GLY A 392 7.96 -12.72 -15.97
C GLY A 392 8.67 -11.41 -15.66
N TYR A 393 8.11 -10.28 -16.12
CA TYR A 393 8.59 -8.93 -15.86
C TYR A 393 7.42 -7.97 -15.68
N THR A 394 7.67 -6.78 -15.16
CA THR A 394 6.66 -5.75 -14.96
C THR A 394 6.36 -5.07 -16.28
N TRP A 395 5.13 -5.18 -16.76
CA TRP A 395 4.74 -4.63 -18.05
C TRP A 395 4.73 -3.09 -18.03
N GLY A 396 5.15 -2.47 -19.14
CA GLY A 396 5.15 -1.01 -19.29
C GLY A 396 3.78 -0.36 -19.03
N PRO A 397 2.66 -0.89 -19.55
CA PRO A 397 1.32 -0.36 -19.28
C PRO A 397 0.95 -0.41 -17.79
N LEU A 398 1.42 -1.40 -17.03
CA LEU A 398 1.19 -1.46 -15.60
C LEU A 398 1.95 -0.33 -14.87
N LEU A 399 3.20 -0.05 -15.28
CA LEU A 399 3.95 1.11 -14.79
C LEU A 399 3.27 2.43 -15.17
N ALA A 400 2.70 2.52 -16.37
CA ALA A 400 1.92 3.68 -16.81
C ALA A 400 0.69 3.89 -15.92
N VAL A 401 -0.06 2.83 -15.60
CA VAL A 401 -1.20 2.88 -14.68
C VAL A 401 -0.77 3.36 -13.29
N PHE A 402 0.34 2.85 -12.76
CA PHE A 402 0.88 3.33 -11.49
C PHE A 402 1.25 4.82 -11.54
N GLY A 403 1.95 5.25 -12.60
CA GLY A 403 2.26 6.65 -12.84
C GLY A 403 1.01 7.53 -12.91
N LEU A 404 -0.01 7.12 -13.67
CA LEU A 404 -1.26 7.84 -13.85
C LEU A 404 -2.03 7.98 -12.52
N LEU A 405 -2.17 6.90 -11.75
CA LEU A 405 -2.81 6.93 -10.44
C LEU A 405 -2.08 7.87 -9.48
N GLY A 406 -0.75 7.86 -9.51
CA GLY A 406 0.11 8.76 -8.74
C GLY A 406 -0.08 10.23 -9.13
N LEU A 407 -0.11 10.53 -10.42
CA LEU A 407 -0.35 11.88 -10.95
C LEU A 407 -1.75 12.40 -10.62
N LEU A 408 -2.79 11.58 -10.83
CA LEU A 408 -4.18 11.94 -10.50
C LEU A 408 -4.33 12.25 -9.01
N ALA A 409 -3.69 11.47 -8.14
CA ALA A 409 -3.71 11.73 -6.71
C ALA A 409 -2.92 12.99 -6.33
N SER A 410 -1.77 13.23 -6.94
CA SER A 410 -0.97 14.45 -6.77
C SER A 410 -1.77 15.70 -7.14
N ALA A 411 -2.46 15.66 -8.28
CA ALA A 411 -3.38 16.69 -8.76
C ALA A 411 -4.62 16.87 -7.85
N GLY A 412 -4.88 15.93 -6.95
CA GLY A 412 -6.00 16.00 -6.01
C GLY A 412 -7.34 15.66 -6.66
N VAL A 413 -7.36 14.73 -7.61
CA VAL A 413 -8.59 14.25 -8.25
C VAL A 413 -9.46 13.48 -7.25
N GLY A 414 -10.77 13.76 -7.24
CA GLY A 414 -11.74 13.07 -6.39
C GLY A 414 -11.43 13.17 -4.88
N ARG A 415 -11.41 12.01 -4.21
CA ARG A 415 -11.13 11.92 -2.76
C ARG A 415 -9.67 12.26 -2.42
N ALA A 416 -8.75 12.20 -3.39
CA ALA A 416 -7.34 12.49 -3.16
C ALA A 416 -7.12 13.92 -2.66
N ARG A 417 -7.97 14.89 -3.07
CA ARG A 417 -7.94 16.29 -2.61
C ARG A 417 -7.90 16.43 -1.09
N ARG A 418 -8.64 15.56 -0.39
CA ARG A 418 -8.81 15.57 1.07
C ARG A 418 -8.07 14.42 1.78
N SER A 419 -7.41 13.54 1.03
CA SER A 419 -6.68 12.40 1.58
C SER A 419 -5.41 12.80 2.34
N GLY A 420 -4.82 13.94 1.98
CA GLY A 420 -3.48 14.39 2.38
C GLY A 420 -2.32 13.47 2.02
N LEU A 421 -2.55 12.51 1.11
CA LEU A 421 -1.51 11.70 0.49
C LEU A 421 -0.90 12.35 -0.76
N ARG A 422 -1.41 13.52 -1.17
CA ARG A 422 -1.00 14.23 -2.40
C ARG A 422 0.50 14.45 -2.48
N GLY A 423 1.11 14.95 -1.40
CA GLY A 423 2.55 15.19 -1.35
C GLY A 423 3.35 13.89 -1.46
N ALA A 424 2.92 12.84 -0.76
CA ALA A 424 3.61 11.54 -0.80
C ALA A 424 3.50 10.87 -2.17
N ALA A 425 2.32 10.93 -2.80
CA ALA A 425 2.11 10.48 -4.17
C ALA A 425 2.97 11.28 -5.16
N LEU A 426 3.07 12.60 -4.99
CA LEU A 426 3.91 13.45 -5.84
C LEU A 426 5.39 13.13 -5.67
N LEU A 427 5.87 12.91 -4.44
CA LEU A 427 7.26 12.56 -4.20
C LEU A 427 7.63 11.26 -4.93
N ALA A 428 6.91 10.16 -4.67
CA ALA A 428 7.24 8.87 -5.26
C ALA A 428 7.05 8.86 -6.79
N THR A 429 5.92 9.39 -7.28
CA THR A 429 5.62 9.41 -8.72
C THR A 429 6.54 10.39 -9.46
N GLY A 430 6.72 11.59 -8.91
CA GLY A 430 7.58 12.63 -9.47
C GLY A 430 9.04 12.19 -9.53
N SER A 431 9.55 11.53 -8.48
CA SER A 431 10.88 10.90 -8.50
C SER A 431 11.00 9.85 -9.60
N GLY A 432 9.99 8.99 -9.79
CA GLY A 432 10.02 7.97 -10.83
C GLY A 432 10.04 8.58 -12.23
N LEU A 433 9.13 9.52 -12.50
CA LEU A 433 9.01 10.16 -13.80
C LEU A 433 10.22 11.03 -14.15
N ILE A 434 10.78 11.78 -13.19
CA ILE A 434 11.94 12.65 -13.45
C ILE A 434 13.22 11.84 -13.70
N ILE A 435 13.41 10.70 -13.03
CA ILE A 435 14.52 9.80 -13.31
C ILE A 435 14.37 9.19 -14.70
N LEU A 436 13.19 8.70 -15.06
CA LEU A 436 12.94 8.13 -16.39
C LEU A 436 13.13 9.18 -17.49
N LEU A 437 12.62 10.40 -17.28
CA LEU A 437 12.78 11.50 -18.23
C LEU A 437 14.24 11.91 -18.36
N GLY A 438 14.95 12.03 -17.24
CA GLY A 438 16.37 12.38 -17.25
C GLY A 438 17.23 11.30 -17.91
N ALA A 439 16.94 10.01 -17.68
CA ALA A 439 17.60 8.92 -18.41
C ALA A 439 17.34 9.03 -19.92
N ALA A 440 16.08 9.23 -20.32
CA ALA A 440 15.68 9.45 -21.69
C ALA A 440 16.25 10.74 -22.32
N SER A 441 16.77 11.69 -21.53
CA SER A 441 17.52 12.85 -22.05
C SER A 441 18.93 12.46 -22.51
N PHE A 442 19.52 11.42 -21.92
CA PHE A 442 20.83 10.91 -22.31
C PHE A 442 20.68 9.80 -23.35
N GLU A 443 20.04 8.68 -22.99
CA GLU A 443 19.83 7.52 -23.87
C GLU A 443 18.72 6.61 -23.32
N PHE A 444 17.95 5.98 -24.20
CA PHE A 444 17.06 4.91 -23.81
C PHE A 444 17.76 3.55 -23.73
N SER A 445 17.65 2.89 -22.58
CA SER A 445 17.99 1.48 -22.39
C SER A 445 17.05 0.89 -21.34
N TRP A 446 16.63 -0.36 -21.54
CA TRP A 446 15.74 -1.06 -20.60
C TRP A 446 16.31 -1.19 -19.19
N ARG A 447 17.64 -1.14 -19.04
CA ARG A 447 18.33 -1.05 -17.75
C ARG A 447 17.99 0.25 -16.99
N TYR A 448 17.86 1.38 -17.68
CA TYR A 448 17.58 2.67 -17.03
C TYR A 448 16.13 2.84 -16.59
N GLN A 449 15.25 1.92 -16.98
CA GLN A 449 13.87 1.84 -16.48
C GLN A 449 13.81 1.32 -15.04
N LEU A 450 14.78 0.51 -14.60
CA LEU A 450 14.71 -0.26 -13.35
C LEU A 450 14.41 0.59 -12.08
N PRO A 451 14.95 1.80 -11.90
CA PRO A 451 14.55 2.68 -10.79
C PRO A 451 13.04 2.94 -10.69
N ALA A 452 12.31 2.89 -11.81
CA ALA A 452 10.86 3.05 -11.81
C ALA A 452 10.14 1.92 -11.06
N LEU A 453 10.72 0.71 -10.98
CA LEU A 453 10.14 -0.43 -10.27
C LEU A 453 10.02 -0.18 -8.76
N VAL A 454 10.91 0.63 -8.18
CA VAL A 454 10.86 1.00 -6.75
C VAL A 454 10.10 2.31 -6.48
N LEU A 455 9.86 3.13 -7.51
CA LEU A 455 9.26 4.47 -7.38
C LEU A 455 7.80 4.52 -7.82
N LEU A 456 7.50 4.12 -9.06
CA LEU A 456 6.15 4.27 -9.64
C LEU A 456 5.12 3.38 -8.93
N PRO A 457 5.36 2.08 -8.64
CA PRO A 457 4.40 1.26 -7.91
C PRO A 457 4.00 1.86 -6.55
N LEU A 458 4.95 2.44 -5.81
CA LEU A 458 4.66 3.14 -4.56
C LEU A 458 3.79 4.37 -4.81
N GLY A 459 4.14 5.22 -5.78
CA GLY A 459 3.37 6.39 -6.16
C GLY A 459 1.93 6.06 -6.56
N GLY A 460 1.76 5.04 -7.40
CA GLY A 460 0.46 4.53 -7.82
C GLY A 460 -0.34 3.88 -6.70
N ALA A 461 0.30 3.14 -5.79
CA ALA A 461 -0.34 2.57 -4.61
C ALA A 461 -0.84 3.65 -3.62
N LEU A 462 -0.02 4.67 -3.37
CA LEU A 462 -0.43 5.85 -2.59
C LEU A 462 -1.57 6.59 -3.28
N GLY A 463 -1.52 6.70 -4.61
CA GLY A 463 -2.57 7.33 -5.40
C GLY A 463 -3.88 6.56 -5.37
N LEU A 464 -3.83 5.25 -5.55
CA LEU A 464 -4.98 4.35 -5.42
C LEU A 464 -5.57 4.42 -4.01
N ALA A 465 -4.74 4.38 -2.97
CA ALA A 465 -5.17 4.53 -1.59
C ALA A 465 -5.86 5.88 -1.33
N ALA A 466 -5.37 6.96 -1.93
CA ALA A 466 -5.94 8.29 -1.85
C ALA A 466 -7.31 8.39 -2.55
N ILE A 467 -7.44 7.80 -3.73
CA ILE A 467 -8.66 7.83 -4.55
C ILE A 467 -9.78 7.00 -3.91
N ILE A 468 -9.47 5.81 -3.41
CA ILE A 468 -10.49 4.91 -2.84
C ILE A 468 -10.76 5.16 -1.34
N GLY A 469 -9.96 6.02 -0.68
CA GLY A 469 -10.06 6.29 0.76
C GLY A 469 -9.64 5.08 1.60
N ALA A 470 -8.56 4.40 1.23
CA ALA A 470 -8.08 3.17 1.88
C ALA A 470 -7.32 3.38 3.19
N ARG A 471 -7.24 4.62 3.70
CA ARG A 471 -6.70 4.88 5.02
C ARG A 471 -7.81 4.68 6.04
N GLY A 472 -7.62 3.70 6.92
CA GLY A 472 -8.29 3.73 8.22
C GLY A 472 -7.62 4.82 9.03
N ASP A 473 -8.36 5.86 9.39
CA ASP A 473 -7.87 6.91 10.27
C ASP A 473 -7.42 6.27 11.60
N SER A 474 -6.11 6.18 11.79
CA SER A 474 -5.47 5.81 13.07
C SER A 474 -5.29 7.04 13.97
N THR A 475 -5.97 8.14 13.68
CA THR A 475 -5.98 9.36 14.49
C THR A 475 -7.39 9.91 14.49
N GLY A 476 -8.08 9.79 15.63
CA GLY A 476 -9.20 10.63 16.07
C GLY A 476 -10.34 10.88 15.08
N ALA A 477 -11.52 10.34 15.43
CA ALA A 477 -12.83 10.72 14.87
C ALA A 477 -13.16 10.26 13.44
N ALA A 478 -13.20 8.94 13.23
CA ALA A 478 -14.02 8.36 12.17
C ALA A 478 -15.51 8.62 12.47
N LYS A 479 -16.08 9.72 11.96
CA LYS A 479 -17.53 9.86 11.81
C LYS A 479 -18.02 8.76 10.84
N GLY A 480 -18.40 7.60 11.39
CA GLY A 480 -19.31 6.69 10.71
C GLY A 480 -19.08 5.18 10.86
N ARG A 481 -18.03 4.69 11.53
CA ARG A 481 -17.95 3.25 11.87
C ARG A 481 -17.23 3.02 13.19
N ARG A 482 -17.95 2.47 14.17
CA ARG A 482 -17.39 2.04 15.45
C ARG A 482 -16.50 0.81 15.23
N PRO A 483 -15.37 0.67 15.94
CA PRO A 483 -14.54 -0.53 15.89
C PRO A 483 -15.34 -1.76 16.34
N THR A 484 -14.99 -2.94 15.84
CA THR A 484 -15.57 -4.21 16.32
C THR A 484 -15.29 -4.35 17.81
N LEU A 485 -16.24 -4.91 18.54
CA LEU A 485 -16.10 -5.14 19.98
C LEU A 485 -15.08 -6.24 20.25
N ASP A 486 -14.28 -6.04 21.30
CA ASP A 486 -13.44 -7.07 21.87
C ASP A 486 -14.30 -8.16 22.54
N ASP A 487 -13.70 -9.28 22.90
CA ASP A 487 -14.41 -10.38 23.56
C ASP A 487 -14.93 -9.92 24.94
N TYR A 488 -16.10 -10.41 25.36
CA TYR A 488 -16.72 -10.02 26.64
C TYR A 488 -16.08 -10.78 27.81
N PRO A 489 -15.91 -10.15 28.99
CA PRO A 489 -16.09 -8.72 29.25
C PRO A 489 -14.85 -7.90 28.85
N ASP A 490 -15.04 -6.67 28.35
CA ASP A 490 -13.99 -5.66 28.27
C ASP A 490 -13.94 -4.76 29.53
N ASP A 491 -12.96 -3.86 29.64
CA ASP A 491 -12.80 -2.99 30.82
C ASP A 491 -14.06 -2.14 31.12
N ILE A 492 -14.78 -1.72 30.07
CA ILE A 492 -16.00 -0.91 30.20
C ILE A 492 -17.16 -1.79 30.66
N ASP A 493 -17.26 -3.01 30.16
CA ASP A 493 -18.22 -4.01 30.63
C ASP A 493 -18.00 -4.34 32.11
N ALA A 494 -16.75 -4.60 32.50
CA ALA A 494 -16.40 -4.96 33.88
C ALA A 494 -16.73 -3.82 34.87
N GLU A 495 -16.41 -2.58 34.52
CA GLU A 495 -16.73 -1.40 35.33
C GLU A 495 -18.25 -1.19 35.46
N ALA A 496 -19.00 -1.34 34.36
CA ALA A 496 -20.45 -1.19 34.36
C ALA A 496 -21.16 -2.28 35.18
N VAL A 497 -20.66 -3.51 35.15
CA VAL A 497 -21.18 -4.63 35.96
C VAL A 497 -20.87 -4.40 37.44
N ALA A 498 -19.66 -3.95 37.79
CA ALA A 498 -19.28 -3.68 39.17
C ALA A 498 -20.15 -2.58 39.80
N ASP A 499 -20.35 -1.48 39.09
CA ASP A 499 -21.23 -0.38 39.52
C ASP A 499 -22.69 -0.84 39.65
N PHE A 500 -23.19 -1.64 38.71
CA PHE A 500 -24.54 -2.20 38.80
C PHE A 500 -24.72 -3.08 40.05
N ARG A 501 -23.76 -3.98 40.33
CA ARG A 501 -23.82 -4.86 41.50
C ARG A 501 -23.68 -4.09 42.81
N GLN A 502 -22.92 -3.00 42.83
CA GLN A 502 -22.86 -2.11 43.98
C GLN A 502 -24.21 -1.45 44.27
N ARG A 503 -24.96 -1.07 43.23
CA ARG A 503 -26.25 -0.38 43.37
C ARG A 503 -27.42 -1.32 43.69
N TYR A 504 -27.44 -2.53 43.14
CA TYR A 504 -28.60 -3.42 43.21
C TYR A 504 -28.32 -4.80 43.83
N GLY A 505 -27.07 -5.14 44.13
CA GLY A 505 -26.67 -6.47 44.61
C GLY A 505 -26.41 -7.49 43.49
N ASN A 506 -26.21 -8.76 43.87
CA ASN A 506 -25.73 -9.79 42.94
C ASN A 506 -26.81 -10.44 42.07
N SER A 507 -28.05 -10.57 42.55
CA SER A 507 -29.16 -11.20 41.81
C SER A 507 -30.48 -10.45 41.96
N PRO A 508 -30.56 -9.18 41.54
CA PRO A 508 -31.77 -8.36 41.72
C PRO A 508 -32.84 -8.61 40.66
N LEU A 509 -32.56 -9.40 39.62
CA LEU A 509 -33.43 -9.56 38.45
C LEU A 509 -34.30 -10.81 38.57
N THR A 510 -35.49 -10.74 37.97
CA THR A 510 -36.44 -11.86 37.89
C THR A 510 -36.07 -12.86 36.77
N PRO A 511 -36.73 -14.03 36.70
CA PRO A 511 -36.47 -15.01 35.65
C PRO A 511 -36.74 -14.53 34.21
N LEU A 512 -37.52 -13.45 34.02
CA LEU A 512 -37.81 -12.86 32.72
C LEU A 512 -37.36 -11.38 32.71
N VAL A 513 -36.31 -11.08 31.94
CA VAL A 513 -35.71 -9.74 31.91
C VAL A 513 -35.92 -9.07 30.54
N VAL A 514 -36.47 -7.86 30.56
CA VAL A 514 -36.53 -7.00 29.37
C VAL A 514 -35.29 -6.12 29.32
N VAL A 515 -34.43 -6.35 28.34
CA VAL A 515 -33.17 -5.61 28.12
C VAL A 515 -33.38 -4.52 27.08
N ILE A 516 -33.14 -3.28 27.47
CA ILE A 516 -33.28 -2.08 26.62
C ILE A 516 -31.93 -1.38 26.51
N ALA A 517 -31.44 -1.21 25.28
CA ALA A 517 -30.27 -0.38 25.01
C ALA A 517 -30.69 1.08 24.81
N ALA A 518 -30.12 2.01 25.58
CA ALA A 518 -30.48 3.42 25.55
C ALA A 518 -29.24 4.32 25.35
N TYR A 519 -29.39 5.35 24.52
CA TYR A 519 -28.37 6.39 24.33
C TYR A 519 -29.05 7.71 23.93
N ASN A 520 -29.05 8.68 24.83
CA ASN A 520 -29.73 9.97 24.66
C ASN A 520 -31.23 9.82 24.34
N GLU A 521 -31.96 9.10 25.19
CA GLU A 521 -33.38 8.80 25.04
C GLU A 521 -34.22 9.31 26.24
N ALA A 522 -33.71 10.29 27.01
CA ALA A 522 -34.37 10.81 28.22
C ALA A 522 -35.82 11.27 27.97
N LYS A 523 -36.11 11.80 26.77
CA LYS A 523 -37.45 12.28 26.39
C LYS A 523 -38.48 11.18 26.14
N GLY A 524 -38.04 9.97 25.79
CA GLY A 524 -38.92 8.88 25.34
C GLY A 524 -39.00 7.70 26.32
N ILE A 525 -37.87 7.38 26.95
CA ILE A 525 -37.72 6.12 27.69
C ILE A 525 -38.70 5.98 28.86
N GLY A 526 -39.01 7.07 29.58
CA GLY A 526 -39.94 7.03 30.72
C GLY A 526 -41.35 6.55 30.34
N ALA A 527 -41.86 6.90 29.16
CA ALA A 527 -43.15 6.41 28.68
C ALA A 527 -43.12 4.92 28.33
N VAL A 528 -42.01 4.46 27.72
CA VAL A 528 -41.79 3.04 27.39
C VAL A 528 -41.74 2.18 28.65
N LEU A 529 -41.05 2.67 29.69
CA LEU A 529 -40.89 1.96 30.97
C LEU A 529 -42.20 1.89 31.75
N ARG A 530 -42.98 2.98 31.81
CA ARG A 530 -44.31 2.97 32.46
C ARG A 530 -45.31 2.03 31.78
N GLY A 531 -45.16 1.83 30.47
CA GLY A 531 -45.97 0.88 29.70
C GLY A 531 -45.43 -0.55 29.70
N MET A 532 -44.36 -0.85 30.46
CA MET A 532 -43.81 -2.20 30.52
C MET A 532 -44.66 -3.07 31.46
N PRO A 533 -45.11 -4.26 31.03
CA PRO A 533 -45.83 -5.17 31.91
C PRO A 533 -44.94 -5.66 33.05
N THR A 534 -45.50 -5.74 34.26
CA THR A 534 -44.82 -6.28 35.45
C THR A 534 -44.82 -7.80 35.50
N HIS A 535 -45.71 -8.44 34.72
CA HIS A 535 -45.85 -9.89 34.62
C HIS A 535 -46.09 -10.29 33.16
N CYS A 536 -45.63 -11.48 32.78
CA CYS A 536 -45.89 -12.08 31.47
C CYS A 536 -46.29 -13.55 31.66
N GLY A 537 -47.61 -13.80 31.67
CA GLY A 537 -48.14 -15.02 32.27
C GLY A 537 -47.85 -15.02 33.77
N ASP A 538 -47.38 -16.14 34.30
CA ASP A 538 -47.05 -16.30 35.73
C ASP A 538 -45.63 -15.82 36.10
N LEU A 539 -44.85 -15.33 35.12
CA LEU A 539 -43.49 -14.88 35.36
C LEU A 539 -43.44 -13.39 35.71
N PRO A 540 -42.85 -13.00 36.84
CA PRO A 540 -42.55 -11.60 37.12
C PRO A 540 -41.49 -11.09 36.14
N VAL A 541 -41.60 -9.82 35.78
CA VAL A 541 -40.76 -9.16 34.77
C VAL A 541 -39.91 -8.07 35.41
N SER A 542 -38.60 -8.11 35.16
CA SER A 542 -37.69 -7.02 35.48
C SER A 542 -37.28 -6.28 34.20
N THR A 543 -37.18 -4.96 34.28
CA THR A 543 -36.67 -4.17 33.15
C THR A 543 -35.25 -3.70 33.43
N LEU A 544 -34.32 -4.07 32.57
CA LEU A 544 -32.91 -3.68 32.60
C LEU A 544 -32.62 -2.71 31.46
N VAL A 545 -32.29 -1.47 31.80
CA VAL A 545 -31.86 -0.44 30.85
C VAL A 545 -30.34 -0.35 30.87
N VAL A 546 -29.70 -0.62 29.73
CA VAL A 546 -28.27 -0.43 29.54
C VAL A 546 -28.03 0.91 28.83
N VAL A 547 -27.51 1.88 29.57
CA VAL A 547 -27.22 3.24 29.09
C VAL A 547 -25.80 3.30 28.55
N ASP A 548 -25.66 3.49 27.23
CA ASP A 548 -24.40 3.39 26.50
C ASP A 548 -23.74 4.76 26.28
N GLY A 549 -23.09 5.28 27.32
CA GLY A 549 -22.36 6.54 27.30
C GLY A 549 -23.22 7.75 26.97
N ALA A 550 -24.46 7.77 27.48
CA ALA A 550 -25.39 8.89 27.29
C ALA A 550 -24.85 10.19 27.91
N THR A 551 -25.22 11.32 27.31
CA THR A 551 -24.83 12.67 27.73
C THR A 551 -26.02 13.47 28.28
N ASP A 552 -27.20 12.88 28.32
CA ASP A 552 -28.42 13.44 28.91
C ASP A 552 -28.84 12.62 30.14
N ASN A 553 -29.96 13.00 30.76
CA ASN A 553 -30.47 12.37 31.98
C ASN A 553 -31.19 11.02 31.73
N THR A 554 -30.81 10.28 30.66
CA THR A 554 -31.45 8.98 30.33
C THR A 554 -31.38 7.99 31.50
N ALA A 555 -30.26 7.95 32.23
CA ALA A 555 -30.07 7.03 33.35
C ALA A 555 -30.98 7.36 34.54
N GLU A 556 -31.11 8.65 34.87
CA GLU A 556 -31.97 9.13 35.97
C GLU A 556 -33.44 8.85 35.67
N VAL A 557 -33.92 9.24 34.49
CA VAL A 557 -35.31 9.02 34.06
C VAL A 557 -35.66 7.53 34.02
N ALA A 558 -34.71 6.67 33.65
CA ALA A 558 -34.92 5.22 33.65
C ALA A 558 -35.05 4.65 35.07
N GLY A 559 -34.22 5.13 36.00
CA GLY A 559 -34.27 4.73 37.41
C GLY A 559 -35.55 5.19 38.11
N GLU A 560 -35.96 6.44 37.91
CA GLU A 560 -37.20 7.00 38.45
C GLU A 560 -38.46 6.26 37.95
N ALA A 561 -38.41 5.74 36.73
CA ALA A 561 -39.49 4.93 36.16
C ALA A 561 -39.49 3.47 36.63
N GLY A 562 -38.61 3.09 37.57
CA GLY A 562 -38.59 1.77 38.19
C GLY A 562 -37.76 0.70 37.46
N ALA A 563 -36.90 1.09 36.50
CA ALA A 563 -36.01 0.14 35.84
C ALA A 563 -34.69 -0.04 36.60
N TYR A 564 -34.09 -1.22 36.44
CA TYR A 564 -32.69 -1.45 36.80
C TYR A 564 -31.79 -0.81 35.75
N VAL A 565 -30.83 0.02 36.16
CA VAL A 565 -30.01 0.82 35.23
C VAL A 565 -28.55 0.41 35.29
N CYS A 566 -28.00 -0.11 34.19
CA CYS A 566 -26.57 -0.35 34.01
C CYS A 566 -25.97 0.74 33.10
N VAL A 567 -24.92 1.43 33.56
CA VAL A 567 -24.33 2.55 32.82
C VAL A 567 -22.94 2.19 32.32
N ALA A 568 -22.78 2.13 31.00
CA ALA A 568 -21.47 2.06 30.37
C ALA A 568 -20.94 3.48 30.15
N LYS A 569 -19.77 3.82 30.72
CA LYS A 569 -19.23 5.19 30.70
C LYS A 569 -18.88 5.71 29.30
N ARG A 570 -18.74 4.84 28.30
CA ARG A 570 -18.38 5.21 26.92
C ARG A 570 -19.33 4.56 25.93
N ASN A 571 -19.78 5.35 24.96
CA ASN A 571 -20.70 4.91 23.93
C ASN A 571 -20.03 3.96 22.92
N ARG A 572 -20.36 2.67 22.98
CA ARG A 572 -19.74 1.62 22.16
C ARG A 572 -20.64 1.06 21.06
N GLY A 573 -21.97 1.14 21.18
CA GLY A 573 -22.87 0.49 20.24
C GLY A 573 -24.16 0.04 20.89
N GLN A 574 -25.28 0.10 20.15
CA GLN A 574 -26.48 -0.67 20.53
C GLN A 574 -26.12 -2.16 20.70
N GLY A 575 -25.25 -2.70 19.84
CA GLY A 575 -24.78 -4.09 19.97
C GLY A 575 -23.96 -4.35 21.24
N ALA A 576 -23.16 -3.38 21.68
CA ALA A 576 -22.37 -3.47 22.91
C ALA A 576 -23.28 -3.43 24.14
N ALA A 577 -24.22 -2.49 24.16
CA ALA A 577 -25.21 -2.33 25.22
C ALA A 577 -26.08 -3.59 25.38
N LEU A 578 -26.58 -4.13 24.27
CA LEU A 578 -27.37 -5.37 24.29
C LEU A 578 -26.53 -6.56 24.74
N ARG A 579 -25.28 -6.71 24.26
CA ARG A 579 -24.37 -7.78 24.70
C ARG A 579 -24.12 -7.72 26.21
N LEU A 580 -23.78 -6.54 26.73
CA LEU A 580 -23.62 -6.30 28.17
C LEU A 580 -24.89 -6.68 28.93
N GLY A 581 -26.07 -6.24 28.44
CA GLY A 581 -27.35 -6.58 29.05
C GLY A 581 -27.67 -8.08 29.03
N TYR A 582 -27.29 -8.82 27.98
CA TYR A 582 -27.49 -10.27 27.91
C TYR A 582 -26.68 -11.01 28.96
N HIS A 583 -25.40 -10.67 29.07
CA HIS A 583 -24.53 -11.27 30.06
C HIS A 583 -24.96 -10.91 31.48
N LEU A 584 -25.24 -9.63 31.75
CA LEU A 584 -25.70 -9.19 33.07
C LEU A 584 -27.03 -9.84 33.48
N ALA A 585 -28.00 -9.93 32.58
CA ALA A 585 -29.27 -10.60 32.86
C ALA A 585 -29.06 -12.10 33.19
N THR A 586 -28.24 -12.78 32.39
CA THR A 586 -27.95 -14.21 32.59
C THR A 586 -27.20 -14.46 33.90
N GLU A 587 -26.20 -13.63 34.21
CA GLU A 587 -25.42 -13.71 35.47
C GLU A 587 -26.28 -13.44 36.71
N CYS A 588 -27.31 -12.61 36.59
CA CYS A 588 -28.28 -12.36 37.65
C CYS A 588 -29.40 -13.42 37.73
N GLY A 589 -29.33 -14.51 36.95
CA GLY A 589 -30.25 -15.64 37.03
C GLY A 589 -31.47 -15.57 36.11
N ALA A 590 -31.48 -14.69 35.11
CA ALA A 590 -32.55 -14.67 34.12
C ALA A 590 -32.61 -16.00 33.36
N ARG A 591 -33.80 -16.57 33.20
CA ARG A 591 -34.06 -17.74 32.35
C ARG A 591 -34.40 -17.31 30.92
N TYR A 592 -35.08 -16.17 30.79
CA TYR A 592 -35.53 -15.62 29.52
C TYR A 592 -35.17 -14.15 29.40
N ILE A 593 -34.78 -13.74 28.19
CA ILE A 593 -34.44 -12.36 27.87
C ILE A 593 -35.35 -11.88 26.75
N VAL A 594 -35.98 -10.74 26.95
CA VAL A 594 -36.70 -9.98 25.92
C VAL A 594 -35.90 -8.74 25.58
N THR A 595 -35.81 -8.35 24.31
CA THR A 595 -35.25 -7.05 23.91
C THR A 595 -36.31 -6.16 23.32
N THR A 596 -36.31 -4.87 23.65
CA THR A 596 -37.13 -3.84 22.99
C THR A 596 -36.32 -2.56 22.79
N ASP A 597 -36.82 -1.63 21.97
CA ASP A 597 -36.15 -0.35 21.69
C ASP A 597 -36.64 0.75 22.65
N ALA A 598 -35.75 1.65 23.07
CA ALA A 598 -36.05 2.74 24.01
C ALA A 598 -36.93 3.87 23.44
N ASP A 599 -37.31 3.80 22.17
CA ASP A 599 -38.00 4.88 21.43
C ASP A 599 -39.50 4.65 21.20
N GLY A 600 -40.06 3.57 21.75
CA GLY A 600 -41.49 3.29 21.77
C GLY A 600 -42.09 2.82 20.44
N GLN A 601 -41.27 2.37 19.49
CA GLN A 601 -41.77 1.87 18.19
C GLN A 601 -42.47 0.51 18.27
N TYR A 602 -42.25 -0.28 19.32
CA TYR A 602 -42.91 -1.58 19.52
C TYR A 602 -44.03 -1.47 20.55
N ASP A 603 -45.08 -2.27 20.37
CA ASP A 603 -46.13 -2.42 21.37
C ASP A 603 -45.72 -3.50 22.39
N ASN A 604 -45.29 -3.06 23.58
CA ASN A 604 -44.88 -3.98 24.64
C ASN A 604 -46.04 -4.87 25.14
N ASN A 605 -47.31 -4.56 24.83
CA ASN A 605 -48.44 -5.44 25.11
C ASN A 605 -48.43 -6.72 24.27
N GLU A 606 -47.68 -6.75 23.16
CA GLU A 606 -47.49 -7.96 22.35
C GLU A 606 -46.42 -8.90 22.95
N MET A 607 -45.73 -8.51 24.05
CA MET A 607 -44.70 -9.34 24.70
C MET A 607 -45.15 -10.76 25.05
N PRO A 608 -46.37 -11.01 25.57
CA PRO A 608 -46.84 -12.37 25.85
C PRO A 608 -46.83 -13.28 24.62
N MET A 609 -47.13 -12.76 23.43
CA MET A 609 -47.08 -13.55 22.19
C MET A 609 -45.63 -13.92 21.80
N LEU A 610 -44.67 -13.06 22.14
CA LEU A 610 -43.26 -13.27 21.87
C LEU A 610 -42.63 -14.28 22.84
N VAL A 611 -43.06 -14.26 24.11
CA VAL A 611 -42.52 -15.11 25.18
C VAL A 611 -43.17 -16.49 25.22
N LYS A 612 -44.47 -16.61 24.87
CA LYS A 612 -45.23 -17.86 24.91
C LYS A 612 -44.52 -19.07 24.26
N PRO A 613 -43.93 -18.97 23.05
CA PRO A 613 -43.24 -20.12 22.44
C PRO A 613 -42.01 -20.61 23.24
N LEU A 614 -41.39 -19.74 24.03
CA LEU A 614 -40.29 -20.13 24.93
C LEU A 614 -40.82 -20.86 26.16
N LEU A 615 -41.96 -20.43 26.70
CA LEU A 615 -42.62 -21.06 27.85
C LEU A 615 -43.18 -22.43 27.51
N ASP A 616 -43.78 -22.55 26.32
CA ASP A 616 -44.30 -23.81 25.78
C ASP A 616 -43.17 -24.73 25.28
N ASP A 617 -41.89 -24.33 25.42
CA ASP A 617 -40.68 -25.00 24.93
C ASP A 617 -40.76 -25.42 23.46
N THR A 618 -41.43 -24.63 22.62
CA THR A 618 -41.53 -24.86 21.17
C THR A 618 -40.46 -24.09 20.38
N ALA A 619 -39.83 -23.08 20.99
CA ALA A 619 -38.73 -22.32 20.42
C ALA A 619 -37.65 -21.99 21.47
N ASP A 620 -36.42 -21.72 21.00
CA ASP A 620 -35.32 -21.24 21.84
C ASP A 620 -35.05 -19.73 21.61
N PHE A 621 -35.48 -19.23 20.45
CA PHE A 621 -35.39 -17.83 20.06
C PHE A 621 -36.61 -17.45 19.22
N VAL A 622 -37.28 -16.37 19.60
CA VAL A 622 -38.45 -15.82 18.92
C VAL A 622 -38.15 -14.39 18.51
N THR A 623 -38.39 -14.04 17.25
CA THR A 623 -38.29 -12.65 16.77
C THR A 623 -39.63 -12.20 16.23
N GLY A 624 -40.00 -10.97 16.49
CA GLY A 624 -41.11 -10.35 15.78
C GLY A 624 -40.78 -10.14 14.30
N SER A 625 -41.82 -10.06 13.47
CA SER A 625 -41.70 -9.71 12.06
C SER A 625 -42.75 -8.69 11.65
N ARG A 626 -42.26 -7.51 11.27
CA ARG A 626 -43.10 -6.43 10.70
C ARG A 626 -43.72 -6.81 9.35
N ARG A 627 -43.22 -7.87 8.72
CA ARG A 627 -43.71 -8.39 7.43
C ARG A 627 -44.82 -9.42 7.59
N LEU A 628 -44.90 -10.07 8.76
CA LEU A 628 -46.00 -10.96 9.11
C LEU A 628 -47.11 -10.21 9.86
N GLY A 629 -46.76 -9.16 10.62
CA GLY A 629 -47.70 -8.29 11.32
C GLY A 629 -47.97 -6.97 10.59
N SER A 630 -48.09 -5.89 11.36
CA SER A 630 -48.36 -4.54 10.86
C SER A 630 -47.11 -3.66 10.91
N TYR A 631 -46.99 -2.71 10.00
CA TYR A 631 -45.90 -1.74 9.99
C TYR A 631 -46.41 -0.39 9.50
N GLU A 632 -46.07 0.69 10.18
CA GLU A 632 -46.32 2.06 9.72
C GLU A 632 -45.02 2.61 9.11
N HIS A 633 -45.00 2.86 7.80
CA HIS A 633 -43.77 3.10 7.06
C HIS A 633 -43.61 4.58 6.69
N ASP A 634 -42.45 5.19 6.96
CA ASP A 634 -42.07 6.52 6.44
C ASP A 634 -41.14 6.45 5.21
N SER A 635 -40.65 5.25 4.85
CA SER A 635 -39.57 5.08 3.87
C SER A 635 -39.65 3.77 3.07
N ALA A 636 -39.95 3.89 1.78
CA ALA A 636 -39.96 2.77 0.84
C ALA A 636 -38.58 2.07 0.73
N VAL A 637 -37.48 2.82 0.82
CA VAL A 637 -36.11 2.29 0.76
C VAL A 637 -35.81 1.38 1.95
N ARG A 638 -36.25 1.76 3.16
CA ARG A 638 -36.06 0.94 4.36
C ARG A 638 -36.85 -0.36 4.26
N TRP A 639 -38.08 -0.30 3.75
CA TRP A 639 -38.92 -1.47 3.56
C TRP A 639 -38.36 -2.44 2.51
N LEU A 640 -37.84 -1.91 1.38
CA LEU A 640 -37.11 -2.71 0.40
C LEU A 640 -35.87 -3.37 1.01
N GLY A 641 -35.13 -2.64 1.84
CA GLY A 641 -33.97 -3.18 2.58
C GLY A 641 -34.33 -4.40 3.43
N VAL A 642 -35.44 -4.35 4.17
CA VAL A 642 -35.92 -5.50 4.97
C VAL A 642 -36.17 -6.72 4.07
N ARG A 643 -36.77 -6.55 2.89
CA ARG A 643 -37.01 -7.66 1.94
C ARG A 643 -35.70 -8.26 1.41
N VAL A 644 -34.76 -7.41 0.99
CA VAL A 644 -33.47 -7.85 0.43
C VAL A 644 -32.65 -8.61 1.47
N PHE A 645 -32.57 -8.10 2.71
CA PHE A 645 -31.81 -8.77 3.75
C PHE A 645 -32.50 -10.02 4.28
N ALA A 646 -33.82 -10.06 4.34
CA ALA A 646 -34.56 -11.29 4.63
C ALA A 646 -34.30 -12.38 3.59
N TRP A 647 -34.31 -12.02 2.30
CA TRP A 647 -33.93 -12.94 1.21
C TRP A 647 -32.48 -13.42 1.35
N LEU A 648 -31.54 -12.51 1.63
CA LEU A 648 -30.13 -12.86 1.84
C LEU A 648 -29.94 -13.80 3.04
N ALA A 649 -30.57 -13.54 4.18
CA ALA A 649 -30.52 -14.44 5.34
C ALA A 649 -31.12 -15.79 5.00
N SER A 650 -32.23 -15.80 4.26
CA SER A 650 -32.89 -17.05 3.86
C SER A 650 -32.00 -17.89 2.95
N LEU A 651 -31.33 -17.25 1.99
CA LEU A 651 -30.37 -17.89 1.11
C LEU A 651 -29.16 -18.45 1.89
N LEU A 652 -28.58 -17.64 2.79
CA LEU A 652 -27.40 -18.04 3.56
C LEU A 652 -27.70 -19.19 4.54
N THR A 653 -28.88 -19.20 5.15
CA THR A 653 -29.25 -20.19 6.19
C THR A 653 -30.08 -21.36 5.67
N LEU A 654 -30.55 -21.30 4.42
CA LEU A 654 -31.51 -22.23 3.83
C LEU A 654 -32.80 -22.39 4.67
N ARG A 655 -33.17 -21.36 5.44
CA ARG A 655 -34.42 -21.29 6.22
C ARG A 655 -35.18 -20.04 5.83
N LYS A 656 -36.51 -20.11 5.79
CA LYS A 656 -37.34 -18.94 5.47
C LYS A 656 -37.27 -17.92 6.62
N ILE A 657 -36.73 -16.74 6.34
CA ILE A 657 -36.67 -15.60 7.27
C ILE A 657 -37.39 -14.42 6.64
N THR A 658 -38.25 -13.76 7.39
CA THR A 658 -39.07 -12.64 6.92
C THR A 658 -38.54 -11.29 7.39
N ASP A 659 -37.97 -11.15 8.59
CA ASP A 659 -37.34 -9.90 9.06
C ASP A 659 -36.08 -10.15 9.90
N THR A 660 -34.91 -9.75 9.39
CA THR A 660 -33.62 -9.90 10.10
C THR A 660 -33.31 -8.76 11.06
N SER A 661 -34.14 -7.72 11.08
CA SER A 661 -33.81 -6.40 11.63
C SER A 661 -34.76 -5.95 12.75
N PHE A 662 -35.78 -6.76 13.06
CA PHE A 662 -36.79 -6.46 14.08
C PHE A 662 -36.18 -6.52 15.49
N GLY A 663 -36.29 -5.45 16.28
CA GLY A 663 -35.65 -5.32 17.59
C GLY A 663 -36.38 -6.03 18.73
N PHE A 664 -37.68 -6.33 18.57
CA PHE A 664 -38.47 -7.00 19.58
C PHE A 664 -38.30 -8.52 19.48
N ARG A 665 -37.58 -9.10 20.45
CA ARG A 665 -37.17 -10.52 20.44
C ARG A 665 -37.25 -11.11 21.82
N ALA A 666 -37.53 -12.40 21.93
CA ALA A 666 -37.42 -13.17 23.16
C ALA A 666 -36.50 -14.37 22.93
N MET A 667 -35.67 -14.72 23.92
CA MET A 667 -34.78 -15.88 23.83
C MET A 667 -34.48 -16.48 25.20
N LYS A 668 -34.06 -17.75 25.22
CA LYS A 668 -33.45 -18.34 26.42
C LYS A 668 -32.16 -17.59 26.75
N ALA A 669 -31.94 -17.24 28.03
CA ALA A 669 -30.83 -16.38 28.44
C ALA A 669 -29.46 -16.98 28.07
N GLU A 670 -29.28 -18.28 28.31
CA GLU A 670 -28.05 -19.01 27.94
C GLU A 670 -27.74 -18.98 26.44
N LEU A 671 -28.76 -18.93 25.58
CA LEU A 671 -28.57 -18.85 24.14
C LEU A 671 -27.94 -17.50 23.74
N ALA A 672 -28.36 -16.41 24.38
CA ALA A 672 -27.89 -15.05 24.10
C ALA A 672 -26.39 -14.87 24.43
N THR A 673 -25.90 -15.54 25.47
CA THR A 673 -24.49 -15.50 25.89
C THR A 673 -23.63 -16.56 25.21
N SER A 674 -24.25 -17.63 24.68
CA SER A 674 -23.51 -18.66 23.94
C SER A 674 -22.94 -18.15 22.62
N VAL A 675 -23.52 -17.10 22.01
CA VAL A 675 -23.17 -16.58 20.68
C VAL A 675 -22.03 -15.54 20.72
N THR A 676 -21.18 -15.56 19.68
CA THR A 676 -20.11 -14.55 19.55
C THR A 676 -20.68 -13.30 18.88
N LEU A 677 -20.85 -12.22 19.66
CA LEU A 677 -21.30 -10.91 19.18
C LEU A 677 -20.14 -9.91 19.18
N ARG A 678 -19.78 -9.38 18.01
CA ARG A 678 -18.65 -8.46 17.81
C ARG A 678 -19.05 -7.15 17.14
N GLU A 679 -20.27 -7.05 16.64
CA GLU A 679 -20.69 -5.89 15.86
C GLU A 679 -21.33 -4.82 16.77
N PRO A 680 -20.73 -3.62 16.91
CA PRO A 680 -21.28 -2.53 17.73
C PRO A 680 -22.60 -1.97 17.18
N GLN A 681 -22.82 -2.13 15.88
CA GLN A 681 -24.03 -1.79 15.14
C GLN A 681 -24.36 -3.00 14.24
N TYR A 682 -25.62 -3.22 13.89
CA TYR A 682 -26.05 -4.40 13.09
C TYR A 682 -26.04 -5.74 13.85
N GLN A 683 -25.96 -5.72 15.18
CA GLN A 683 -26.01 -6.90 16.04
C GLN A 683 -27.25 -7.79 15.79
N SER A 684 -28.34 -7.24 15.26
CA SER A 684 -29.57 -7.99 14.98
C SER A 684 -29.36 -9.20 14.07
N SER A 685 -28.67 -8.99 12.94
CA SER A 685 -28.37 -10.07 12.01
C SER A 685 -27.25 -10.97 12.51
N GLU A 686 -26.27 -10.43 13.23
CA GLU A 686 -25.20 -11.24 13.84
C GLU A 686 -25.77 -12.22 14.87
N LEU A 687 -26.67 -11.76 15.75
CA LEU A 687 -27.37 -12.59 16.72
C LEU A 687 -28.21 -13.67 16.04
N LEU A 688 -29.09 -13.28 15.10
CA LEU A 688 -29.97 -14.21 14.40
C LEU A 688 -29.18 -15.33 13.70
N LEU A 689 -28.17 -14.96 12.90
CA LEU A 689 -27.35 -15.95 12.20
C LEU A 689 -26.53 -16.81 13.18
N GLY A 690 -26.04 -16.20 14.27
CA GLY A 690 -25.26 -16.87 15.31
C GLY A 690 -26.05 -17.91 16.10
N VAL A 691 -27.33 -17.63 16.44
CA VAL A 691 -28.20 -18.61 17.11
C VAL A 691 -28.63 -19.73 16.17
N MET A 692 -28.93 -19.41 14.91
CA MET A 692 -29.26 -20.42 13.89
C MET A 692 -28.08 -21.34 13.62
N ALA A 693 -26.84 -20.81 13.62
CA ALA A 693 -25.63 -21.61 13.43
C ALA A 693 -25.44 -22.65 14.55
N ARG A 694 -25.92 -22.35 15.76
CA ARG A 694 -25.93 -23.26 16.93
C ARG A 694 -27.08 -24.27 16.88
N GLY A 695 -27.92 -24.25 15.87
CA GLY A 695 -29.04 -25.18 15.73
C GLY A 695 -30.27 -24.81 16.56
N ALA A 696 -30.35 -23.59 17.09
CA ALA A 696 -31.51 -23.14 17.86
C ALA A 696 -32.83 -23.23 17.06
N ARG A 697 -33.92 -23.53 17.76
CA ARG A 697 -35.28 -23.47 17.20
C ARG A 697 -35.72 -22.00 17.15
N VAL A 698 -35.72 -21.43 15.94
CA VAL A 698 -36.04 -20.03 15.69
C VAL A 698 -37.46 -19.92 15.13
N LEU A 699 -38.29 -19.07 15.75
CA LEU A 699 -39.65 -18.78 15.32
C LEU A 699 -39.83 -17.28 15.03
N GLU A 700 -40.59 -16.95 13.98
CA GLU A 700 -41.03 -15.58 13.69
C GLU A 700 -42.51 -15.44 14.04
N VAL A 701 -42.88 -14.38 14.77
CA VAL A 701 -44.27 -14.07 15.13
C VAL A 701 -44.71 -12.74 14.51
N PRO A 702 -45.98 -12.61 14.07
CA PRO A 702 -46.50 -11.35 13.55
C PRO A 702 -46.52 -10.31 14.69
N MET A 703 -45.88 -9.16 14.45
CA MET A 703 -45.74 -8.09 15.45
C MET A 703 -45.90 -6.72 14.79
N SER A 704 -46.36 -5.76 15.56
CA SER A 704 -46.66 -4.41 15.09
C SER A 704 -45.48 -3.46 15.31
N MET A 705 -45.24 -2.56 14.36
CA MET A 705 -44.22 -1.51 14.50
C MET A 705 -44.76 -0.16 14.05
N ARG A 706 -44.83 0.77 15.01
CA ARG A 706 -45.37 2.12 14.87
C ARG A 706 -44.31 3.11 14.40
N LEU A 707 -44.74 4.28 13.94
CA LEU A 707 -43.83 5.42 13.73
C LEU A 707 -43.19 5.86 15.04
N ARG A 708 -41.95 6.36 14.97
CA ARG A 708 -41.22 6.85 16.15
C ARG A 708 -41.85 8.15 16.64
N ASN A 709 -42.27 8.19 17.92
CA ASN A 709 -42.94 9.36 18.50
C ASN A 709 -42.01 10.57 18.69
N ASN A 710 -40.69 10.38 18.91
CA ASN A 710 -39.72 11.47 19.16
C ASN A 710 -38.27 11.09 18.77
N GLY A 711 -37.49 12.04 18.23
CA GLY A 711 -36.04 11.91 17.95
C GLY A 711 -35.66 11.59 16.49
N THR A 712 -34.37 11.71 16.13
CA THR A 712 -33.86 11.42 14.77
C THR A 712 -33.39 9.97 14.63
N SER A 713 -33.72 9.31 13.51
CA SER A 713 -33.27 7.94 13.23
C SER A 713 -31.74 7.86 13.11
N LYS A 714 -31.14 7.02 13.95
CA LYS A 714 -29.70 6.67 13.90
C LYS A 714 -29.38 5.63 12.81
N LYS A 715 -30.39 5.02 12.17
CA LYS A 715 -30.25 4.07 11.04
C LYS A 715 -30.24 4.88 9.73
N GLY A 716 -29.13 4.82 8.99
CA GLY A 716 -28.87 5.71 7.86
C GLY A 716 -29.66 5.37 6.60
N ARG A 717 -30.15 6.38 5.88
CA ARG A 717 -30.89 6.26 4.61
C ARG A 717 -30.00 5.96 3.37
N SER A 718 -28.80 5.40 3.56
CA SER A 718 -27.78 5.28 2.49
C SER A 718 -27.51 3.85 2.05
N LEU A 719 -27.18 3.65 0.77
CA LEU A 719 -26.69 2.36 0.21
C LEU A 719 -25.50 1.79 1.00
N LYS A 720 -24.69 2.65 1.63
CA LYS A 720 -23.57 2.27 2.48
C LYS A 720 -24.02 1.52 3.74
N TYR A 721 -25.16 1.90 4.34
CA TYR A 721 -25.74 1.18 5.48
C TYR A 721 -26.14 -0.25 5.06
N GLY A 722 -26.79 -0.36 3.89
CA GLY A 722 -27.18 -1.66 3.34
C GLY A 722 -26.00 -2.57 3.01
N ALA A 723 -24.96 -2.03 2.37
CA ALA A 723 -23.74 -2.79 2.05
C ALA A 723 -23.02 -3.27 3.33
N ASN A 724 -22.98 -2.46 4.39
CA ASN A 724 -22.43 -2.88 5.68
C ASN A 724 -23.26 -3.99 6.33
N TYR A 725 -24.59 -3.89 6.27
CA TYR A 725 -25.49 -4.92 6.79
C TYR A 725 -25.29 -6.26 6.08
N ALA A 726 -25.24 -6.27 4.74
CA ALA A 726 -24.93 -7.47 3.96
C ALA A 726 -23.54 -8.05 4.28
N ARG A 727 -22.53 -7.20 4.47
CA ARG A 727 -21.18 -7.61 4.86
C ARG A 727 -21.15 -8.29 6.23
N VAL A 728 -21.90 -7.75 7.21
CA VAL A 728 -22.02 -8.37 8.55
C VAL A 728 -22.70 -9.72 8.46
N MET A 729 -23.78 -9.82 7.68
CA MET A 729 -24.48 -11.09 7.45
C MET A 729 -23.58 -12.16 6.84
N THR A 730 -22.96 -11.85 5.70
CA THR A 730 -22.07 -12.76 4.98
C THR A 730 -20.82 -13.09 5.80
N GLY A 731 -20.25 -12.12 6.50
CA GLY A 731 -19.10 -12.33 7.40
C GLY A 731 -19.44 -13.22 8.59
N THR A 732 -20.61 -13.02 9.22
CA THR A 732 -21.08 -13.87 10.32
C THR A 732 -21.37 -15.28 9.82
N TRP A 733 -22.05 -15.42 8.68
CA TRP A 733 -22.31 -16.72 8.06
C TRP A 733 -21.00 -17.46 7.76
N LEU A 734 -20.04 -16.81 7.10
CA LEU A 734 -18.74 -17.42 6.80
C LEU A 734 -18.02 -17.85 8.10
N ARG A 735 -18.06 -17.01 9.14
CA ARG A 735 -17.44 -17.29 10.43
C ARG A 735 -18.07 -18.49 11.13
N GLU A 736 -19.39 -18.51 11.28
CA GLU A 736 -20.09 -19.50 12.10
C GLU A 736 -20.40 -20.79 11.32
N TYR A 737 -20.76 -20.71 10.03
CA TYR A 737 -21.17 -21.87 9.24
C TYR A 737 -20.02 -22.53 8.47
N VAL A 738 -19.08 -21.74 7.91
CA VAL A 738 -18.01 -22.29 7.07
C VAL A 738 -16.75 -22.55 7.89
N LEU A 739 -16.26 -21.53 8.61
CA LEU A 739 -14.99 -21.62 9.33
C LEU A 739 -15.08 -22.40 10.64
N ARG A 740 -16.20 -22.26 11.38
CA ARG A 740 -16.48 -23.05 12.59
C ARG A 740 -17.20 -24.38 12.31
N GLY A 741 -17.81 -24.51 11.13
CA GLY A 741 -18.61 -25.67 10.71
C GLY A 741 -17.87 -27.01 10.62
N GLY A 742 -16.54 -27.03 10.75
CA GLY A 742 -15.76 -28.26 10.86
C GLY A 742 -15.96 -29.04 12.17
N LYS A 743 -16.69 -28.50 13.17
CA LYS A 743 -17.02 -29.19 14.43
C LYS A 743 -18.50 -29.61 14.52
N ARG A 744 -19.11 -30.01 13.40
CA ARG A 744 -20.51 -30.47 13.35
C ARG A 744 -20.73 -31.97 13.65
N ALA A 745 -19.71 -32.69 14.11
CA ALA A 745 -19.86 -34.06 14.59
C ALA A 745 -19.28 -34.18 16.01
N GLY A 746 -20.09 -34.47 17.02
CA GLY A 746 -19.57 -34.83 18.35
C GLY A 746 -20.36 -34.46 19.60
N ARG A 747 -21.57 -33.88 19.49
CA ARG A 747 -22.42 -33.68 20.67
C ARG A 747 -23.88 -33.99 20.39
N ALA A 748 -24.12 -35.19 19.88
CA ALA A 748 -25.36 -35.89 20.21
C ALA A 748 -25.27 -36.29 21.68
N VAL A 749 -26.15 -35.69 22.49
CA VAL A 749 -26.83 -36.27 23.66
C VAL A 749 -26.22 -37.59 24.16
N ARG A 750 -25.41 -37.52 25.21
CA ARG A 750 -25.32 -38.62 26.19
C ARG A 750 -26.27 -38.26 27.32
N THR A 751 -27.51 -38.72 27.21
CA THR A 751 -28.34 -39.02 28.36
C THR A 751 -27.93 -40.39 28.88
N SER A 752 -27.48 -40.43 30.14
CA SER A 752 -27.60 -41.58 31.03
C SER A 752 -28.26 -41.08 32.29
#